data_AF-A0AAV1Y5I8-F1
#
_entry.id   AF-A0AAV1Y5I8-F1
#
_cell.length_a   1.000
_cell.length_b   1.000
_cell.length_c   1.000
_cell.angle_alpha   90.00
_cell.angle_beta   90.00
_cell.angle_gamma   90.00
#
_symmetry.space_group_name_H-M   'P 1'
#
loop_
_entity.id
_entity.type
_entity.pdbx_description
1 polymer ?
#
loop_
_entity_poly.entity_id
_entity_poly.type
_entity_poly.pdbx_seq_one_letter_code
_entity_poly.pdbx_strand_id
1 'polypeptide(L)'
;MEKSTTFKWHNKIWFVVLVLSFGWLFLHYAYFTVTADDNIFIFLGHRFATTSKFHGSTHYPLPSSKDIHDAREEARYDRPPVTNLNTLLPEKKHENVRDHVQRLDTMVNEEKHENGRGSSENVNTIEYEKKRVNGIKKHRHKHRKVLPKKNHEVENVGMFQNVSKKNHFSKDNNKGKLAGAKSMVKKRERMKNGAIGTSKDPCAGRYIYVHEIPSRFNEDMLKNCASLNKWTNMCDFTSNLGLGPVIEDSTSVFLKRGWFKTSQFLLEVIFHNRMTQYKCLTKDSSIASAIYVPYYAGLDVSRYLWFSNASMRDADSLDLVKWLREKPEWRKMWGRDHFMVAGRITWDFRRVDRDSEDWGNQLLVLPESKNMTVLVIEKSPWANNDFAIPYPTYFHPSRVDQVSTWLRKMRKQKRPYLFCFAGAPRPGREDSIRGHLVNQCRVAEKKCKLLECQVREESKCHQPAYVMEVFQSSEFCLQPPGDSYTRRSIFDSILAGCIPVFFHPGSAYIQYLWHLPKDYTTYSVFISEKDVQDGKVSIEKILNEIPKAKVRYMRAEIIKLIPSIIYTDPRFRLDAVEDAFDVTIKRVLERVDKVRKGVDSSLRVKEELTWKHSLSDIVELPLTTNNRFSLRFSAKSHHRVSAFSDQRPEGPYCVYVGPLETANQETLEALYSQARDAYYSGEPLIVDDMFDRVELKLRRFGSKSVVKYPRCSIRRQSTFADAEEDLSMVLALASAWAMFLAFGSLACVGPISYTVGAAYQNAFNSGLPHGSQLSGLGFLALMNNIFIGLGFVIGYPVASASVKVLQGLWTNDLVALKGACPNCGEEVFAFVRRDKNDDLPHRANCHVCECLLEFRTKVEPSVSTLGRQWVYGRIYLVSLKGRRQRQL
;
A
#
# COMPACT_ATOMS: atom_id res chain seq x y z
N MET A 1 -50.94 5.00 24.08
CA MET A 1 -51.94 3.91 24.11
C MET A 1 -52.92 4.12 22.95
N GLU A 2 -52.42 4.25 21.73
CA GLU A 2 -53.21 4.76 20.59
C GLU A 2 -52.81 4.10 19.25
N LYS A 3 -52.49 2.81 19.28
CA LYS A 3 -52.21 1.99 18.06
C LYS A 3 -52.73 0.55 18.15
N SER A 4 -53.78 0.30 18.96
CA SER A 4 -54.39 -1.04 19.09
C SER A 4 -55.82 -1.13 18.51
N THR A 5 -56.42 -0.02 18.10
CA THR A 5 -57.80 0.03 17.61
C THR A 5 -57.91 0.02 16.08
N THR A 6 -56.84 0.35 15.34
CA THR A 6 -56.83 0.36 13.87
C THR A 6 -56.61 -1.03 13.24
N PHE A 7 -56.05 -1.99 13.98
CA PHE A 7 -55.77 -3.35 13.46
C PHE A 7 -56.97 -4.30 13.52
N LYS A 8 -57.89 -4.11 14.49
CA LYS A 8 -59.11 -4.96 14.59
C LYS A 8 -60.16 -4.64 13.52
N TRP A 9 -60.17 -3.42 12.97
CA TRP A 9 -61.08 -3.04 11.89
C TRP A 9 -60.57 -3.49 10.51
N HIS A 10 -59.26 -3.56 10.30
CA HIS A 10 -58.69 -4.04 9.05
C HIS A 10 -59.03 -5.51 8.76
N ASN A 11 -58.94 -6.41 9.75
CA ASN A 11 -59.22 -7.84 9.52
C ASN A 11 -60.69 -8.13 9.21
N LYS A 12 -61.64 -7.36 9.77
CA LYS A 12 -63.07 -7.49 9.42
C LYS A 12 -63.37 -6.99 8.01
N ILE A 13 -62.71 -5.90 7.59
CA ILE A 13 -62.86 -5.35 6.24
C ILE A 13 -62.29 -6.33 5.19
N TRP A 14 -61.10 -6.90 5.44
CA TRP A 14 -60.51 -7.90 4.54
C TRP A 14 -61.32 -9.18 4.46
N PHE A 15 -61.91 -9.65 5.56
CA PHE A 15 -62.80 -10.81 5.55
C PHE A 15 -64.06 -10.55 4.72
N VAL A 16 -64.67 -9.37 4.85
CA VAL A 16 -65.83 -8.98 4.05
C VAL A 16 -65.46 -8.85 2.55
N VAL A 17 -64.31 -8.24 2.23
CA VAL A 17 -63.82 -8.15 0.84
C VAL A 17 -63.55 -9.53 0.24
N LEU A 18 -63.01 -10.46 1.03
CA LEU A 18 -62.70 -11.82 0.59
C LEU A 18 -63.98 -12.64 0.36
N VAL A 19 -64.96 -12.56 1.27
CA VAL A 19 -66.28 -13.19 1.09
C VAL A 19 -67.02 -12.60 -0.12
N LEU A 20 -66.98 -11.27 -0.30
CA LEU A 20 -67.60 -10.61 -1.46
C LEU A 20 -66.90 -10.97 -2.77
N SER A 21 -65.58 -11.18 -2.74
CA SER A 21 -64.79 -11.57 -3.92
C SER A 21 -65.04 -13.03 -4.32
N PHE A 22 -65.21 -13.95 -3.35
CA PHE A 22 -65.64 -15.32 -3.63
C PHE A 22 -67.10 -15.38 -4.13
N GLY A 23 -67.99 -14.56 -3.57
CA GLY A 23 -69.34 -14.40 -4.09
C GLY A 23 -69.35 -13.86 -5.52
N TRP A 24 -68.49 -12.89 -5.83
CA TRP A 24 -68.34 -12.34 -7.17
C TRP A 24 -67.76 -13.34 -8.17
N LEU A 25 -66.74 -14.12 -7.78
CA LEU A 25 -66.19 -15.20 -8.61
C LEU A 25 -67.21 -16.31 -8.86
N PHE A 26 -68.02 -16.67 -7.86
CA PHE A 26 -69.09 -17.64 -8.03
C PHE A 26 -70.20 -17.12 -8.96
N LEU A 27 -70.58 -15.84 -8.83
CA LEU A 27 -71.55 -15.20 -9.73
C LEU A 27 -70.99 -15.04 -11.15
N HIS A 28 -69.71 -14.74 -11.31
CA HIS A 28 -69.05 -14.62 -12.62
C HIS A 28 -68.83 -15.99 -13.27
N TYR A 29 -68.51 -17.03 -12.48
CA TYR A 29 -68.45 -18.42 -12.94
C TYR A 29 -69.84 -18.89 -13.37
N ALA A 30 -70.87 -18.69 -12.53
CA ALA A 30 -72.25 -19.02 -12.86
C ALA A 30 -72.74 -18.26 -14.11
N TYR A 31 -72.40 -16.97 -14.24
CA TYR A 31 -72.70 -16.17 -15.42
C TYR A 31 -72.02 -16.73 -16.68
N PHE A 32 -70.71 -17.01 -16.63
CA PHE A 32 -69.97 -17.57 -17.78
C PHE A 32 -70.43 -18.97 -18.16
N THR A 33 -70.77 -19.83 -17.19
CA THR A 33 -71.31 -21.17 -17.48
C THR A 33 -72.72 -21.12 -18.09
N VAL A 34 -73.45 -20.02 -17.89
CA VAL A 34 -74.79 -19.81 -18.45
C VAL A 34 -74.74 -19.08 -19.80
N THR A 35 -73.66 -18.36 -20.12
CA THR A 35 -73.52 -17.57 -21.37
C THR A 35 -72.53 -18.14 -22.40
N ALA A 36 -71.78 -19.19 -22.08
CA ALA A 36 -70.84 -19.82 -23.01
C ALA A 36 -71.55 -20.88 -23.87
N ASP A 37 -72.11 -20.44 -24.99
CA ASP A 37 -72.42 -21.31 -26.13
C ASP A 37 -71.11 -21.83 -26.75
N ASP A 38 -71.12 -23.11 -27.11
CA ASP A 38 -70.02 -23.91 -27.67
C ASP A 38 -69.47 -23.31 -28.98
N ASN A 39 -68.53 -22.34 -28.95
CA ASN A 39 -67.72 -21.97 -30.15
C ASN A 39 -66.53 -21.02 -29.92
N ILE A 40 -65.77 -21.14 -28.82
CA ILE A 40 -64.42 -20.52 -28.72
C ILE A 40 -63.41 -21.57 -28.21
N PHE A 41 -63.15 -22.57 -29.04
CA PHE A 41 -62.07 -23.54 -28.83
C PHE A 41 -61.39 -23.92 -30.16
N ILE A 42 -61.25 -23.00 -31.12
CA ILE A 42 -60.51 -23.24 -32.36
C ILE A 42 -59.78 -21.96 -32.79
N PHE A 43 -58.61 -21.68 -32.18
CA PHE A 43 -57.50 -20.94 -32.82
C PHE A 43 -56.23 -21.06 -31.94
N LEU A 44 -55.69 -22.28 -31.83
CA LEU A 44 -54.27 -22.61 -31.59
C LEU A 44 -54.09 -24.14 -31.47
N GLY A 45 -54.60 -24.87 -32.48
CA GLY A 45 -54.50 -26.32 -32.56
C GLY A 45 -54.27 -26.77 -34.01
N HIS A 46 -53.03 -26.68 -34.50
CA HIS A 46 -52.39 -27.68 -35.36
C HIS A 46 -50.96 -27.25 -35.76
N ARG A 47 -49.95 -27.79 -35.07
CA ARG A 47 -48.71 -28.37 -35.62
C ARG A 47 -47.77 -28.73 -34.47
N PHE A 48 -47.81 -29.99 -34.05
CA PHE A 48 -46.71 -30.96 -34.20
C PHE A 48 -47.02 -32.19 -33.34
N ALA A 49 -47.44 -33.25 -34.02
CA ALA A 49 -47.36 -34.61 -33.53
C ALA A 49 -46.56 -35.41 -34.56
N THR A 50 -45.43 -35.96 -34.15
CA THR A 50 -44.84 -37.20 -34.70
C THR A 50 -43.96 -37.85 -33.63
N THR A 51 -44.47 -38.98 -33.11
CA THR A 51 -43.77 -40.25 -32.81
C THR A 51 -42.52 -40.24 -31.90
N SER A 52 -42.67 -40.75 -30.66
CA SER A 52 -42.22 -42.10 -30.18
C SER A 52 -40.71 -42.15 -29.82
N LYS A 53 -40.24 -42.60 -28.64
CA LYS A 53 -40.52 -43.89 -27.98
C LYS A 53 -39.84 -43.99 -26.58
N PHE A 54 -40.50 -44.75 -25.71
CA PHE A 54 -40.03 -45.65 -24.63
C PHE A 54 -39.75 -45.20 -23.17
N HIS A 55 -40.65 -45.71 -22.31
CA HIS A 55 -40.56 -46.15 -20.91
C HIS A 55 -39.23 -46.84 -20.51
N GLY A 56 -38.86 -46.95 -19.21
CA GLY A 56 -39.59 -46.63 -17.98
C GLY A 56 -38.77 -46.91 -16.70
N SER A 57 -39.28 -46.36 -15.58
CA SER A 57 -39.54 -46.99 -14.27
C SER A 57 -38.81 -48.32 -13.93
N THR A 58 -38.26 -48.59 -12.73
CA THR A 58 -38.72 -48.23 -11.38
C THR A 58 -37.77 -48.73 -10.26
N HIS A 59 -37.83 -48.04 -9.11
CA HIS A 59 -37.69 -48.48 -7.70
C HIS A 59 -36.34 -48.93 -7.04
N TYR A 60 -36.08 -48.23 -5.90
CA TYR A 60 -35.30 -48.46 -4.67
C TYR A 60 -35.38 -49.91 -4.06
N PRO A 61 -34.68 -50.32 -2.95
CA PRO A 61 -33.90 -49.59 -1.90
C PRO A 61 -32.59 -50.27 -1.35
N LEU A 62 -31.95 -49.65 -0.33
CA LEU A 62 -30.81 -50.07 0.57
C LEU A 62 -30.98 -51.48 1.25
N PRO A 63 -29.97 -52.21 1.85
CA PRO A 63 -28.86 -51.73 2.74
C PRO A 63 -27.52 -52.58 2.85
N SER A 64 -26.58 -52.10 3.71
CA SER A 64 -25.49 -52.70 4.56
C SER A 64 -24.58 -53.92 4.21
N SER A 65 -23.26 -53.71 4.37
CA SER A 65 -22.21 -54.49 5.11
C SER A 65 -22.09 -56.04 5.03
N LYS A 66 -21.01 -56.57 4.42
CA LYS A 66 -19.97 -57.47 5.02
C LYS A 66 -19.08 -58.20 3.96
N ASP A 67 -17.77 -58.12 4.19
CA ASP A 67 -16.76 -59.21 4.23
C ASP A 67 -16.28 -60.04 2.99
N ILE A 68 -14.94 -60.06 2.83
CA ILE A 68 -14.04 -61.25 2.77
C ILE A 68 -13.34 -61.68 1.43
N HIS A 69 -12.01 -61.94 1.61
CA HIS A 69 -11.03 -62.83 0.94
C HIS A 69 -10.04 -62.36 -0.16
N ASP A 70 -8.75 -62.47 0.22
CA ASP A 70 -7.56 -63.11 -0.43
C ASP A 70 -7.03 -62.63 -1.79
N ALA A 71 -5.74 -62.73 -2.14
CA ALA A 71 -4.43 -62.89 -1.48
C ALA A 71 -3.37 -62.98 -2.62
N ARG A 72 -2.07 -62.79 -2.28
CA ARG A 72 -0.85 -63.28 -2.98
C ARG A 72 -0.41 -62.43 -4.20
N GLU A 73 0.86 -62.09 -4.47
CA GLU A 73 2.12 -62.79 -4.31
C GLU A 73 3.34 -61.86 -4.64
N GLU A 74 4.55 -62.33 -4.32
CA GLU A 74 5.86 -61.67 -4.26
C GLU A 74 6.58 -61.43 -5.61
N ALA A 75 7.60 -60.57 -5.64
CA ALA A 75 8.96 -60.91 -6.14
C ALA A 75 10.02 -59.81 -5.87
N ARG A 76 11.27 -60.27 -5.70
CA ARG A 76 12.49 -59.66 -5.12
C ARG A 76 13.45 -58.97 -6.13
N TYR A 77 14.59 -58.51 -5.56
CA TYR A 77 15.93 -58.17 -6.12
C TYR A 77 16.15 -56.67 -6.43
N ASP A 78 17.24 -55.98 -6.04
CA ASP A 78 18.45 -56.30 -5.27
C ASP A 78 19.17 -55.00 -4.85
N ARG A 79 20.02 -55.05 -3.82
CA ARG A 79 20.89 -53.93 -3.35
C ARG A 79 22.36 -54.37 -3.46
N PRO A 80 23.35 -53.46 -3.67
CA PRO A 80 24.40 -53.30 -2.65
C PRO A 80 24.99 -51.84 -2.62
N PRO A 81 26.04 -51.51 -1.84
CA PRO A 81 25.91 -51.15 -0.43
C PRO A 81 26.52 -49.78 -0.06
N VAL A 82 26.22 -49.37 1.17
CA VAL A 82 26.69 -48.18 1.88
C VAL A 82 28.07 -48.42 2.50
N THR A 83 28.93 -47.39 2.52
CA THR A 83 29.97 -47.25 3.55
C THR A 83 29.90 -45.85 4.17
N ASN A 84 29.58 -45.84 5.47
CA ASN A 84 29.72 -44.72 6.39
C ASN A 84 31.14 -44.70 6.93
N LEU A 85 31.72 -43.51 7.11
CA LEU A 85 32.75 -43.31 8.13
C LEU A 85 32.64 -41.90 8.71
N ASN A 86 32.06 -41.81 9.90
CA ASN A 86 32.22 -40.66 10.78
C ASN A 86 33.45 -40.89 11.67
N THR A 87 33.99 -39.75 12.16
CA THR A 87 35.05 -39.55 13.15
C THR A 87 36.50 -39.57 12.65
N LEU A 88 37.11 -38.37 12.63
CA LEU A 88 38.33 -38.02 13.37
C LEU A 88 38.54 -36.49 13.28
N LEU A 89 38.35 -35.78 14.40
CA LEU A 89 38.92 -34.45 14.64
C LEU A 89 40.44 -34.60 14.88
N PRO A 90 41.24 -33.60 14.50
CA PRO A 90 42.25 -33.13 15.45
C PRO A 90 42.36 -31.60 15.57
N GLU A 91 42.79 -31.19 16.77
CA GLU A 91 43.08 -29.83 17.18
C GLU A 91 44.31 -29.19 16.48
N LYS A 92 44.36 -27.86 16.57
CA LYS A 92 45.31 -26.86 16.01
C LYS A 92 46.80 -27.24 15.99
N LYS A 93 47.49 -26.97 14.86
CA LYS A 93 48.90 -26.50 14.81
C LYS A 93 49.16 -25.52 13.66
N HIS A 94 49.96 -24.49 13.93
CA HIS A 94 50.54 -23.59 12.92
C HIS A 94 51.49 -24.37 12.01
N GLU A 95 51.20 -24.43 10.71
CA GLU A 95 52.07 -25.07 9.72
C GLU A 95 53.13 -24.08 9.20
N ASN A 96 54.38 -24.55 9.10
CA ASN A 96 55.51 -23.74 8.62
C ASN A 96 55.40 -23.58 7.09
N VAL A 97 55.62 -22.37 6.58
CA VAL A 97 55.53 -22.03 5.13
C VAL A 97 56.41 -22.94 4.27
N ARG A 98 57.50 -23.48 4.82
CA ARG A 98 58.39 -24.41 4.12
C ARG A 98 57.71 -25.76 3.84
N ASP A 99 56.92 -26.27 4.78
CA ASP A 99 56.21 -27.56 4.64
C ASP A 99 55.02 -27.41 3.69
N HIS A 100 54.39 -26.23 3.66
CA HIS A 100 53.30 -25.93 2.74
C HIS A 100 53.77 -25.85 1.28
N VAL A 101 54.94 -25.24 1.02
CA VAL A 101 55.54 -25.21 -0.32
C VAL A 101 55.98 -26.60 -0.77
N GLN A 102 56.48 -27.43 0.16
CA GLN A 102 56.91 -28.78 -0.16
C GLN A 102 55.75 -29.70 -0.51
N ARG A 103 54.58 -29.57 0.14
CA ARG A 103 53.34 -30.27 -0.26
C ARG A 103 52.81 -29.84 -1.62
N LEU A 104 52.88 -28.55 -1.93
CA LEU A 104 52.47 -28.05 -3.25
C LEU A 104 53.37 -28.61 -4.36
N ASP A 105 54.66 -28.82 -4.08
CA ASP A 105 55.58 -29.47 -5.02
C ASP A 105 55.27 -30.97 -5.22
N THR A 106 54.83 -31.67 -4.17
CA THR A 106 54.36 -33.07 -4.31
C THR A 106 53.08 -33.16 -5.14
N MET A 107 52.11 -32.27 -4.90
CA MET A 107 50.83 -32.22 -5.63
C MET A 107 51.01 -31.91 -7.12
N VAL A 108 51.94 -31.02 -7.49
CA VAL A 108 52.26 -30.73 -8.89
C VAL A 108 52.91 -31.92 -9.59
N ASN A 109 53.70 -32.71 -8.86
CA ASN A 109 54.36 -33.89 -9.43
C ASN A 109 53.40 -35.08 -9.55
N GLU A 110 52.43 -35.22 -8.63
CA GLU A 110 51.35 -36.22 -8.70
C GLU A 110 50.36 -35.91 -9.84
N GLU A 111 49.91 -34.66 -10.01
CA GLU A 111 49.01 -34.27 -11.13
C GLU A 111 49.68 -34.42 -12.51
N LYS A 112 51.02 -34.28 -12.59
CA LYS A 112 51.78 -34.49 -13.84
C LYS A 112 51.97 -35.96 -14.20
N HIS A 113 51.90 -36.86 -13.21
CA HIS A 113 52.06 -38.30 -13.43
C HIS A 113 50.72 -39.00 -13.77
N GLU A 114 49.58 -38.46 -13.34
CA GLU A 114 48.26 -39.09 -13.55
C GLU A 114 47.53 -38.67 -14.85
N ASN A 115 47.89 -37.55 -15.48
CA ASN A 115 47.20 -37.08 -16.70
C ASN A 115 48.13 -36.96 -17.92
N GLY A 116 48.32 -38.09 -18.61
CA GLY A 116 48.78 -38.10 -20.00
C GLY A 116 47.71 -37.51 -20.92
N ARG A 117 47.83 -36.21 -21.23
CA ARG A 117 46.99 -35.37 -22.11
C ARG A 117 45.62 -34.94 -21.55
N GLY A 118 45.59 -33.73 -20.99
CA GLY A 118 44.43 -32.83 -21.08
C GLY A 118 43.89 -32.25 -19.77
N SER A 119 44.58 -31.27 -19.16
CA SER A 119 43.99 -30.20 -18.34
C SER A 119 45.10 -29.21 -17.93
N SER A 120 45.08 -27.97 -18.44
CA SER A 120 46.10 -26.95 -18.09
C SER A 120 45.61 -25.93 -17.05
N GLU A 121 44.38 -26.06 -16.52
CA GLU A 121 43.82 -25.09 -15.56
C GLU A 121 44.26 -25.34 -14.11
N ASN A 122 44.41 -26.60 -13.67
CA ASN A 122 44.80 -26.89 -12.28
C ASN A 122 46.27 -26.58 -11.99
N VAL A 123 47.18 -26.92 -12.92
CA VAL A 123 48.62 -26.63 -12.79
C VAL A 123 48.87 -25.11 -12.73
N ASN A 124 48.15 -24.32 -13.53
CA ASN A 124 48.25 -22.86 -13.51
C ASN A 124 47.74 -22.25 -12.20
N THR A 125 46.72 -22.87 -11.59
CA THR A 125 46.15 -22.43 -10.31
C THR A 125 47.10 -22.72 -9.15
N ILE A 126 47.75 -23.89 -9.15
CA ILE A 126 48.73 -24.28 -8.13
C ILE A 126 50.03 -23.46 -8.29
N GLU A 127 50.45 -23.15 -9.51
CA GLU A 127 51.62 -22.30 -9.77
C GLU A 127 51.37 -20.82 -9.41
N TYR A 128 50.12 -20.36 -9.53
CA TYR A 128 49.67 -19.05 -9.06
C TYR A 128 49.72 -18.94 -7.53
N GLU A 129 49.25 -19.94 -6.78
CA GLU A 129 49.38 -19.98 -5.32
C GLU A 129 50.86 -20.06 -4.88
N LYS A 130 51.71 -20.81 -5.59
CA LYS A 130 53.16 -20.84 -5.33
C LYS A 130 53.81 -19.45 -5.50
N LYS A 131 53.39 -18.67 -6.51
CA LYS A 131 53.83 -17.27 -6.70
C LYS A 131 53.30 -16.35 -5.61
N ARG A 132 52.06 -16.55 -5.15
CA ARG A 132 51.44 -15.78 -4.06
C ARG A 132 52.16 -16.00 -2.73
N VAL A 133 52.45 -17.25 -2.36
CA VAL A 133 53.16 -17.60 -1.12
C VAL A 133 54.61 -17.14 -1.14
N ASN A 134 55.30 -17.21 -2.28
CA ASN A 134 56.67 -16.67 -2.42
C ASN A 134 56.70 -15.13 -2.42
N GLY A 135 55.65 -14.46 -2.89
CA GLY A 135 55.49 -13.00 -2.82
C GLY A 135 55.48 -12.44 -1.40
N ILE A 136 54.97 -13.22 -0.43
CA ILE A 136 54.91 -12.85 0.99
C ILE A 136 56.30 -12.71 1.63
N LYS A 137 57.36 -13.35 1.08
CA LYS A 137 58.75 -13.17 1.55
C LYS A 137 59.37 -11.84 1.14
N LYS A 138 58.94 -11.20 0.04
CA LYS A 138 59.56 -9.95 -0.47
C LYS A 138 59.08 -8.67 0.22
N HIS A 139 57.89 -8.67 0.85
CA HIS A 139 57.37 -7.49 1.53
C HIS A 139 57.78 -7.37 3.01
N ARG A 140 58.30 -8.42 3.63
CA ARG A 140 58.68 -8.41 5.06
C ARG A 140 60.09 -7.84 5.34
N HIS A 141 60.90 -7.56 4.30
CA HIS A 141 62.28 -7.07 4.45
C HIS A 141 62.50 -5.57 4.21
N LYS A 142 61.47 -4.76 3.89
CA LYS A 142 61.64 -3.33 3.56
C LYS A 142 61.15 -2.29 4.59
N HIS A 143 60.55 -2.69 5.71
CA HIS A 143 60.23 -1.77 6.82
C HIS A 143 60.85 -2.24 8.15
N ARG A 144 62.18 -2.22 8.20
CA ARG A 144 62.92 -2.16 9.47
C ARG A 144 64.14 -1.27 9.25
N LYS A 145 63.99 0.04 9.41
CA LYS A 145 65.05 0.97 9.85
C LYS A 145 64.50 2.39 10.05
N VAL A 146 64.93 2.96 11.17
CA VAL A 146 64.89 4.36 11.63
C VAL A 146 63.65 4.84 12.42
N LEU A 147 63.75 4.70 13.75
CA LEU A 147 63.22 5.62 14.77
C LEU A 147 64.37 6.57 15.17
N PRO A 148 64.04 7.80 15.63
CA PRO A 148 64.55 8.19 16.95
C PRO A 148 63.49 8.80 17.87
N LYS A 149 63.69 8.54 19.18
CA LYS A 149 62.99 9.08 20.35
C LYS A 149 63.35 10.55 20.62
N LYS A 150 62.43 11.33 21.23
CA LYS A 150 62.66 12.02 22.52
C LYS A 150 61.38 12.67 23.09
N ASN A 151 61.48 12.99 24.38
CA ASN A 151 60.44 13.13 25.40
C ASN A 151 59.91 14.57 25.58
N HIS A 152 58.81 14.67 26.37
CA HIS A 152 58.30 15.75 27.27
C HIS A 152 58.50 17.22 26.86
N GLU A 153 57.54 18.13 26.98
CA GLU A 153 56.97 18.62 28.25
C GLU A 153 55.81 19.61 28.00
N VAL A 154 55.04 19.88 29.05
CA VAL A 154 53.85 20.75 29.13
C VAL A 154 54.24 22.22 29.20
N GLU A 155 53.55 23.12 28.50
CA GLU A 155 53.33 24.49 29.00
C GLU A 155 52.12 25.20 28.37
N ASN A 156 51.32 25.80 29.26
CA ASN A 156 50.22 26.73 29.01
C ASN A 156 50.75 28.10 28.56
N VAL A 157 50.10 28.74 27.59
CA VAL A 157 50.02 30.21 27.55
C VAL A 157 48.65 30.63 27.00
N GLY A 158 47.91 31.40 27.79
CA GLY A 158 46.75 32.15 27.35
C GLY A 158 47.08 33.60 27.01
N MET A 159 46.09 34.22 26.36
CA MET A 159 45.71 35.64 26.42
C MET A 159 46.23 36.59 25.32
N PHE A 160 45.39 37.63 25.13
CA PHE A 160 45.44 38.84 24.28
C PHE A 160 44.64 38.76 22.96
N GLN A 161 43.73 39.68 22.61
CA GLN A 161 43.23 40.91 23.26
C GLN A 161 41.95 41.39 22.53
N ASN A 162 41.02 41.99 23.28
CA ASN A 162 39.87 42.75 22.76
C ASN A 162 40.30 44.16 22.33
N VAL A 163 39.73 44.70 21.24
CA VAL A 163 39.65 46.14 20.99
C VAL A 163 38.18 46.51 20.85
N SER A 164 37.70 47.31 21.80
CA SER A 164 36.39 47.95 21.77
C SER A 164 36.61 49.47 21.90
N LYS A 165 36.03 50.24 20.99
CA LYS A 165 35.92 51.71 21.11
C LYS A 165 34.65 52.05 21.90
N LYS A 166 34.75 52.93 22.88
CA LYS A 166 33.61 53.69 23.41
C LYS A 166 33.97 55.17 23.51
N ASN A 167 33.04 56.01 23.06
CA ASN A 167 33.02 57.44 23.29
C ASN A 167 32.30 57.78 24.61
N HIS A 168 32.74 58.90 25.17
CA HIS A 168 32.24 59.73 26.28
C HIS A 168 30.74 59.73 26.58
N PHE A 169 30.37 59.76 27.88
CA PHE A 169 30.07 61.03 28.58
C PHE A 169 29.96 60.80 30.11
N SER A 170 30.37 61.81 30.87
CA SER A 170 30.54 61.83 32.33
C SER A 170 29.34 62.49 33.04
N LYS A 171 29.00 62.05 34.27
CA LYS A 171 28.83 62.87 35.49
C LYS A 171 28.26 62.10 36.70
N ASP A 172 29.14 61.93 37.70
CA ASP A 172 29.03 62.21 39.14
C ASP A 172 27.78 61.94 40.02
N ASN A 173 28.08 61.22 41.11
CA ASN A 173 27.77 61.45 42.54
C ASN A 173 26.33 61.35 43.12
N ASN A 174 26.06 60.16 43.65
CA ASN A 174 25.74 59.79 45.05
C ASN A 174 25.04 60.75 46.04
N LYS A 175 24.06 60.15 46.75
CA LYS A 175 23.51 60.38 48.12
C LYS A 175 22.33 61.37 48.32
N GLY A 176 21.22 60.82 48.84
CA GLY A 176 20.65 61.29 50.10
C GLY A 176 19.17 61.76 50.15
N LYS A 177 18.34 60.92 50.79
CA LYS A 177 17.19 61.23 51.68
C LYS A 177 15.90 61.90 51.13
N LEU A 178 14.82 61.10 51.26
CA LEU A 178 13.64 61.32 52.12
C LEU A 178 12.85 62.64 52.00
N ALA A 179 11.68 62.57 51.36
CA ALA A 179 10.36 62.88 51.95
C ALA A 179 9.32 63.01 50.83
N GLY A 180 8.17 62.35 50.97
CA GLY A 180 7.08 62.48 50.01
C GLY A 180 5.98 61.45 50.16
N ALA A 181 5.63 61.09 51.40
CA ALA A 181 4.39 60.39 51.68
C ALA A 181 3.21 61.30 51.31
N LYS A 182 2.62 61.08 50.13
CA LYS A 182 1.23 61.43 49.74
C LYS A 182 1.00 61.08 48.25
N SER A 183 1.03 59.79 47.92
CA SER A 183 0.41 59.26 46.69
C SER A 183 0.27 57.74 46.76
N MET A 184 -0.34 57.25 47.84
CA MET A 184 -0.68 55.84 48.03
C MET A 184 -2.19 55.66 48.12
N VAL A 185 -2.95 56.14 47.13
CA VAL A 185 -4.36 55.70 46.94
C VAL A 185 -4.76 55.55 45.47
N LYS A 186 -4.01 56.06 44.48
CA LYS A 186 -4.39 55.98 43.04
C LYS A 186 -3.53 55.05 42.18
N LYS A 187 -2.84 54.07 42.79
CA LYS A 187 -1.97 53.09 42.11
C LYS A 187 -2.41 51.64 42.34
N ARG A 188 -3.72 51.37 42.31
CA ARG A 188 -4.25 49.99 42.33
C ARG A 188 -5.26 49.65 41.21
N GLU A 189 -5.48 50.53 40.24
CA GLU A 189 -6.34 50.24 39.07
C GLU A 189 -5.69 50.55 37.70
N ARG A 190 -4.35 50.58 37.64
CA ARG A 190 -3.59 50.60 36.37
C ARG A 190 -2.57 49.45 36.27
N MET A 191 -2.93 48.29 36.84
CA MET A 191 -2.32 47.00 36.54
C MET A 191 -3.39 46.09 35.93
N LYS A 192 -3.78 46.39 34.69
CA LYS A 192 -4.45 45.53 33.72
C LYS A 192 -4.47 46.33 32.42
N ASN A 193 -3.86 45.80 31.37
CA ASN A 193 -3.72 46.39 30.02
C ASN A 193 -2.38 47.12 29.72
N GLY A 194 -1.27 46.54 30.17
CA GLY A 194 0.02 46.72 29.49
C GLY A 194 0.22 45.56 28.51
N ALA A 195 -0.09 45.77 27.23
CA ALA A 195 0.26 44.85 26.16
C ALA A 195 1.79 44.74 26.08
N ILE A 196 2.34 43.64 26.61
CA ILE A 196 3.73 43.25 26.37
C ILE A 196 3.78 42.74 24.93
N GLY A 197 4.39 43.54 24.05
CA GLY A 197 4.89 43.04 22.78
C GLY A 197 6.03 42.06 23.07
N THR A 198 5.71 40.77 23.25
CA THR A 198 6.71 39.71 23.32
C THR A 198 7.43 39.66 21.97
N SER A 199 8.74 39.94 21.95
CA SER A 199 9.57 39.54 20.81
C SER A 199 9.42 38.03 20.67
N LYS A 200 8.70 37.57 19.64
CA LYS A 200 8.50 36.14 19.39
C LYS A 200 9.87 35.50 19.21
N ASP A 201 10.20 34.52 20.04
CA ASP A 201 11.41 33.72 19.91
C ASP A 201 11.52 33.19 18.46
N PRO A 202 12.59 33.52 17.71
CA PRO A 202 12.75 33.12 16.31
C PRO A 202 12.91 31.60 16.13
N CYS A 203 13.22 30.86 17.20
CA CYS A 203 13.36 29.41 17.22
C CYS A 203 12.13 28.68 17.81
N ALA A 204 11.07 29.41 18.16
CA ALA A 204 9.83 28.81 18.64
C ALA A 204 9.29 27.79 17.62
N GLY A 205 9.06 26.55 18.08
CA GLY A 205 8.63 25.44 17.22
C GLY A 205 9.71 24.86 16.30
N ARG A 206 10.96 25.33 16.41
CA ARG A 206 12.09 24.96 15.55
C ARG A 206 13.27 24.36 16.29
N TYR A 207 13.21 24.29 17.62
CA TYR A 207 14.31 23.73 18.42
C TYR A 207 14.52 22.25 18.12
N ILE A 208 15.78 21.87 17.92
CA ILE A 208 16.20 20.47 17.76
C ILE A 208 17.20 20.13 18.87
N TYR A 209 16.93 19.05 19.58
CA TYR A 209 17.88 18.44 20.50
C TYR A 209 18.59 17.31 19.76
N VAL A 210 19.91 17.22 19.91
CA VAL A 210 20.72 16.15 19.31
C VAL A 210 21.11 15.17 20.41
N HIS A 211 20.80 13.89 20.23
CA HIS A 211 21.21 12.86 21.18
C HIS A 211 22.72 12.71 21.21
N GLU A 212 23.30 12.74 22.40
CA GLU A 212 24.67 12.30 22.67
C GLU A 212 24.69 10.77 22.76
N ILE A 213 24.71 10.10 21.60
CA ILE A 213 24.77 8.64 21.51
C ILE A 213 26.21 8.12 21.75
N PRO A 214 26.38 6.85 22.20
CA PRO A 214 27.70 6.24 22.28
C PRO A 214 28.48 6.33 20.96
N SER A 215 29.75 6.72 21.04
CA SER A 215 30.63 7.00 19.87
C SER A 215 30.76 5.85 18.89
N ARG A 216 30.56 4.60 19.35
CA ARG A 216 30.55 3.41 18.50
C ARG A 216 29.51 3.48 17.37
N PHE A 217 28.42 4.20 17.57
CA PHE A 217 27.34 4.35 16.59
C PHE A 217 27.64 5.43 15.54
N ASN A 218 28.72 6.20 15.69
CA ASN A 218 29.08 7.26 14.75
C ASN A 218 30.60 7.53 14.66
N GLU A 219 31.19 8.28 15.59
CA GLU A 219 32.56 8.79 15.51
C GLU A 219 33.60 7.68 15.37
N ASP A 220 33.44 6.56 16.09
CA ASP A 220 34.41 5.47 16.05
C ASP A 220 34.37 4.71 14.72
N MET A 221 33.23 4.75 14.00
CA MET A 221 33.14 4.24 12.63
C MET A 221 33.99 5.08 11.68
N LEU A 222 34.03 6.40 11.86
CA LEU A 222 34.86 7.29 11.05
C LEU A 222 36.35 7.15 11.39
N LYS A 223 36.71 6.97 12.66
CA LYS A 223 38.10 6.66 13.06
C LYS A 223 38.59 5.36 12.43
N ASN A 224 37.69 4.40 12.24
CA ASN A 224 37.96 3.11 11.60
C ASN A 224 37.44 3.03 10.15
N CYS A 225 37.44 4.16 9.44
CA CYS A 225 36.87 4.30 8.09
C CYS A 225 37.33 3.23 7.08
N ALA A 226 38.56 2.74 7.17
CA ALA A 226 39.09 1.71 6.28
C ALA A 226 38.33 0.36 6.40
N SER A 227 37.63 0.11 7.51
CA SER A 227 36.86 -1.11 7.76
C SER A 227 35.40 -1.03 7.28
N LEU A 228 34.92 0.15 6.83
CA LEU A 228 33.52 0.38 6.46
C LEU A 228 33.11 -0.28 5.15
N ASN A 229 34.07 -0.64 4.31
CA ASN A 229 33.84 -1.33 3.05
C ASN A 229 35.04 -2.22 2.72
N LYS A 230 34.77 -3.45 2.26
CA LYS A 230 35.84 -4.42 1.96
C LYS A 230 36.61 -4.13 0.67
N TRP A 231 35.99 -3.43 -0.27
CA TRP A 231 36.55 -3.18 -1.60
C TRP A 231 37.13 -1.78 -1.76
N THR A 232 36.77 -0.85 -0.89
CA THR A 232 37.13 0.56 -1.05
C THR A 232 37.51 1.15 0.29
N ASN A 233 38.66 1.83 0.34
CA ASN A 233 39.04 2.58 1.52
C ASN A 233 38.11 3.80 1.66
N MET A 234 37.17 3.73 2.60
CA MET A 234 36.19 4.80 2.80
C MET A 234 36.80 6.06 3.42
N CYS A 235 38.03 5.99 3.95
CA CYS A 235 38.67 7.12 4.61
C CYS A 235 38.79 8.35 3.70
N ASP A 236 39.08 8.15 2.42
CA ASP A 236 39.16 9.24 1.45
C ASP A 236 37.83 10.01 1.40
N PHE A 237 36.71 9.30 1.36
CA PHE A 237 35.37 9.88 1.30
C PHE A 237 34.90 10.50 2.63
N THR A 238 35.47 10.08 3.77
CA THR A 238 35.16 10.70 5.07
C THR A 238 35.86 12.04 5.29
N SER A 239 36.86 12.38 4.47
CA SER A 239 37.55 13.68 4.53
C SER A 239 36.60 14.86 4.28
N ASN A 240 37.03 16.07 4.68
CA ASN A 240 36.23 17.29 4.55
C ASN A 240 34.81 17.15 5.14
N LEU A 241 34.68 16.53 6.32
CA LEU A 241 33.40 16.30 7.00
C LEU A 241 32.41 15.45 6.17
N GLY A 242 32.91 14.43 5.47
CA GLY A 242 32.11 13.52 4.64
C GLY A 242 31.91 13.98 3.19
N LEU A 243 32.44 15.15 2.80
CA LEU A 243 32.37 15.62 1.41
C LEU A 243 33.36 14.89 0.50
N GLY A 244 34.43 14.31 1.05
CA GLY A 244 35.50 13.67 0.30
C GLY A 244 36.56 14.66 -0.21
N PRO A 245 37.54 14.20 -1.03
CA PRO A 245 38.62 15.03 -1.52
C PRO A 245 38.12 16.15 -2.44
N VAL A 246 38.77 17.32 -2.40
CA VAL A 246 38.49 18.42 -3.32
C VAL A 246 38.80 18.00 -4.75
N ILE A 247 37.96 18.38 -5.70
CA ILE A 247 38.22 18.22 -7.13
C ILE A 247 38.99 19.44 -7.61
N GLU A 248 40.22 19.24 -8.06
CA GLU A 248 41.03 20.30 -8.67
C GLU A 248 40.51 20.66 -10.06
N ASP A 249 40.46 21.97 -10.33
CA ASP A 249 39.90 22.54 -11.55
C ASP A 249 40.90 22.44 -12.71
N SER A 250 40.91 21.30 -13.41
CA SER A 250 41.68 21.11 -14.64
C SER A 250 40.85 21.30 -15.92
N THR A 251 39.53 21.53 -15.79
CA THR A 251 38.60 21.59 -16.93
C THR A 251 37.50 22.62 -16.69
N SER A 252 37.06 23.34 -17.74
CA SER A 252 35.98 24.35 -17.66
C SER A 252 34.59 23.81 -17.22
N VAL A 253 34.52 22.54 -16.81
CA VAL A 253 33.35 21.81 -16.32
C VAL A 253 32.92 22.31 -14.94
N PHE A 254 33.85 22.67 -14.06
CA PHE A 254 33.57 23.06 -12.67
C PHE A 254 33.67 24.56 -12.42
N LEU A 255 33.41 24.95 -11.17
CA LEU A 255 33.87 26.23 -10.63
C LEU A 255 35.18 25.97 -9.87
N LYS A 256 36.01 27.00 -9.70
CA LYS A 256 37.30 26.92 -8.99
C LYS A 256 37.23 26.28 -7.59
N ARG A 257 36.06 26.32 -6.92
CA ARG A 257 35.86 25.83 -5.55
C ARG A 257 34.44 25.27 -5.39
N GLY A 258 34.26 24.44 -4.36
CA GLY A 258 32.97 23.86 -3.97
C GLY A 258 32.67 22.50 -4.60
N TRP A 259 33.67 21.85 -5.22
CA TRP A 259 33.52 20.55 -5.87
C TRP A 259 34.35 19.50 -5.14
N PHE A 260 33.74 18.36 -4.85
CA PHE A 260 34.35 17.29 -4.08
C PHE A 260 34.03 15.93 -4.69
N LYS A 261 34.92 14.94 -4.54
CA LYS A 261 34.67 13.54 -4.91
C LYS A 261 33.78 12.87 -3.86
N THR A 262 32.58 13.39 -3.70
CA THR A 262 31.62 12.95 -2.68
C THR A 262 31.09 11.58 -2.97
N SER A 263 31.07 10.70 -1.97
CA SER A 263 30.45 9.38 -2.07
C SER A 263 28.95 9.48 -1.82
N GLN A 264 28.18 8.72 -2.59
CA GLN A 264 26.73 8.69 -2.50
C GLN A 264 26.20 8.13 -1.16
N PHE A 265 27.04 7.41 -0.42
CA PHE A 265 26.67 6.74 0.84
C PHE A 265 27.14 7.49 2.10
N LEU A 266 27.62 8.73 1.98
CA LEU A 266 28.12 9.53 3.11
C LEU A 266 27.08 10.55 3.63
N LEU A 267 25.83 10.43 3.20
CA LEU A 267 24.77 11.38 3.50
C LEU A 267 24.58 11.61 5.00
N GLU A 268 24.64 10.56 5.82
CA GLU A 268 24.50 10.67 7.28
C GLU A 268 25.61 11.49 7.94
N VAL A 269 26.85 11.37 7.44
CA VAL A 269 28.00 12.17 7.90
C VAL A 269 27.85 13.63 7.49
N ILE A 270 27.47 13.88 6.24
CA ILE A 270 27.26 15.24 5.72
C ILE A 270 26.12 15.92 6.48
N PHE A 271 25.00 15.23 6.66
CA PHE A 271 23.81 15.74 7.34
C PHE A 271 24.08 16.01 8.82
N HIS A 272 24.79 15.10 9.51
CA HIS A 272 25.18 15.31 10.90
C HIS A 272 26.08 16.54 11.05
N ASN A 273 27.08 16.71 10.18
CA ASN A 273 27.93 17.90 10.21
C ASN A 273 27.14 19.18 9.88
N ARG A 274 26.17 19.13 8.94
CA ARG A 274 25.26 20.26 8.68
C ARG A 274 24.38 20.58 9.88
N MET A 275 23.92 19.57 10.61
CA MET A 275 23.12 19.73 11.83
C MET A 275 23.85 20.57 12.87
N THR A 276 25.17 20.41 13.02
CA THR A 276 25.97 21.21 13.98
C THR A 276 25.90 22.72 13.73
N GLN A 277 25.56 23.14 12.51
CA GLN A 277 25.44 24.55 12.12
C GLN A 277 23.99 25.07 12.18
N TYR A 278 23.02 24.22 12.54
CA TYR A 278 21.61 24.60 12.61
C TYR A 278 21.37 25.63 13.73
N LYS A 279 20.65 26.72 13.42
CA LYS A 279 20.53 27.87 14.34
C LYS A 279 19.79 27.56 15.64
N CYS A 280 18.82 26.65 15.56
CA CYS A 280 17.90 26.34 16.65
C CYS A 280 18.26 25.02 17.31
N LEU A 281 19.55 24.75 17.53
CA LEU A 281 19.97 23.67 18.41
C LEU A 281 19.73 24.06 19.87
N THR A 282 19.32 23.10 20.68
CA THR A 282 19.15 23.27 22.14
C THR A 282 19.87 22.14 22.87
N LYS A 283 20.42 22.45 24.05
CA LYS A 283 20.90 21.45 25.02
C LYS A 283 19.80 20.96 25.96
N ASP A 284 18.69 21.68 26.03
CA ASP A 284 17.52 21.32 26.83
C ASP A 284 16.51 20.60 25.92
N SER A 285 16.32 19.30 26.14
CA SER A 285 15.39 18.46 25.38
C SER A 285 13.91 18.77 25.68
N SER A 286 13.61 19.46 26.78
CA SER A 286 12.23 19.79 27.18
C SER A 286 11.56 20.77 26.20
N ILE A 287 12.33 21.73 25.68
CA ILE A 287 11.88 22.74 24.70
C ILE A 287 12.03 22.29 23.24
N ALA A 288 12.62 21.11 23.01
CA ALA A 288 12.85 20.60 21.66
C ALA A 288 11.53 20.26 20.95
N SER A 289 11.46 20.69 19.69
CA SER A 289 10.35 20.39 18.77
C SER A 289 10.57 19.07 18.03
N ALA A 290 11.82 18.66 17.82
CA ALA A 290 12.20 17.34 17.32
C ALA A 290 13.55 16.91 17.91
N ILE A 291 13.84 15.62 17.84
CA ILE A 291 15.04 15.02 18.42
C ILE A 291 15.83 14.28 17.34
N TYR A 292 17.07 14.69 17.10
CA TYR A 292 17.95 14.08 16.11
C TYR A 292 18.79 12.97 16.73
N VAL A 293 18.79 11.79 16.10
CA VAL A 293 19.64 10.65 16.47
C VAL A 293 20.79 10.54 15.44
N PRO A 294 22.03 10.90 15.79
CA PRO A 294 23.16 10.92 14.86
C PRO A 294 23.81 9.52 14.70
N TYR A 295 23.00 8.50 14.40
CA TYR A 295 23.46 7.12 14.15
C TYR A 295 23.83 6.94 12.67
N TYR A 296 25.03 6.42 12.40
CA TYR A 296 25.49 6.17 11.04
C TYR A 296 25.07 4.78 10.52
N ALA A 297 23.75 4.54 10.45
CA ALA A 297 23.13 3.29 10.03
C ALA A 297 23.64 2.76 8.68
N GLY A 298 23.86 3.63 7.70
CA GLY A 298 24.29 3.23 6.35
C GLY A 298 25.73 2.72 6.33
N LEU A 299 26.61 3.41 7.06
CA LEU A 299 28.00 2.98 7.25
C LEU A 299 28.09 1.72 8.10
N ASP A 300 27.26 1.62 9.14
CA ASP A 300 27.18 0.45 10.01
C ASP A 300 26.88 -0.82 9.20
N VAL A 301 25.71 -0.85 8.55
CA VAL A 301 25.27 -2.05 7.81
C VAL A 301 26.25 -2.41 6.70
N SER A 302 26.87 -1.42 6.06
CA SER A 302 27.86 -1.61 4.99
C SER A 302 29.06 -2.46 5.40
N ARG A 303 29.48 -2.43 6.68
CA ARG A 303 30.56 -3.28 7.20
C ARG A 303 30.26 -4.76 7.00
N TYR A 304 28.97 -5.12 7.02
CA TYR A 304 28.52 -6.48 7.24
C TYR A 304 27.58 -7.05 6.16
N LEU A 305 27.23 -6.29 5.11
CA LEU A 305 26.21 -6.73 4.14
C LEU A 305 26.54 -8.02 3.37
N TRP A 306 27.81 -8.31 3.09
CA TRP A 306 28.18 -9.30 2.06
C TRP A 306 28.73 -10.64 2.57
N PHE A 307 29.28 -10.72 3.78
CA PHE A 307 30.02 -11.93 4.21
C PHE A 307 29.91 -12.20 5.72
N SER A 308 28.89 -11.64 6.38
CA SER A 308 28.72 -11.77 7.82
C SER A 308 27.31 -12.25 8.11
N ASN A 309 27.19 -12.97 9.22
CA ASN A 309 25.91 -13.48 9.67
C ASN A 309 24.92 -12.35 10.00
N ALA A 310 23.64 -12.72 10.01
CA ALA A 310 22.52 -11.85 10.38
C ALA A 310 22.75 -11.12 11.71
N SER A 311 23.25 -11.82 12.73
CA SER A 311 23.47 -11.26 14.06
C SER A 311 24.45 -10.08 14.07
N MET A 312 25.55 -10.15 13.30
CA MET A 312 26.50 -9.04 13.18
C MET A 312 25.88 -7.83 12.48
N ARG A 313 25.03 -8.05 11.47
CA ARG A 313 24.34 -6.96 10.74
C ARG A 313 23.33 -6.22 11.62
N ASP A 314 22.74 -6.92 12.58
CA ASP A 314 21.67 -6.38 13.44
C ASP A 314 22.18 -5.79 14.76
N ALA A 315 23.38 -6.17 15.22
CA ALA A 315 23.86 -5.90 16.58
C ALA A 315 23.78 -4.42 17.00
N ASP A 316 24.36 -3.52 16.20
CA ASP A 316 24.38 -2.09 16.54
C ASP A 316 22.97 -1.45 16.40
N SER A 317 22.15 -1.92 15.46
CA SER A 317 20.76 -1.46 15.32
C SER A 317 19.90 -1.85 16.53
N LEU A 318 20.02 -3.09 17.02
CA LEU A 318 19.32 -3.59 18.21
C LEU A 318 19.76 -2.85 19.48
N ASP A 319 21.07 -2.65 19.63
CA ASP A 319 21.61 -1.95 20.78
C ASP A 319 21.22 -0.47 20.81
N LEU A 320 21.18 0.19 19.66
CA LEU A 320 20.76 1.58 19.57
C LEU A 320 19.31 1.76 20.00
N VAL A 321 18.38 0.94 19.49
CA VAL A 321 16.96 1.08 19.86
C VAL A 321 16.72 0.77 21.34
N LYS A 322 17.49 -0.16 21.92
CA LYS A 322 17.50 -0.42 23.36
C LYS A 322 17.97 0.80 24.14
N TRP A 323 19.09 1.39 23.73
CA TRP A 323 19.63 2.61 24.36
C TRP A 323 18.66 3.80 24.26
N LEU A 324 18.00 3.98 23.11
CA LEU A 324 17.02 5.05 22.90
C LEU A 324 15.81 4.91 23.84
N ARG A 325 15.28 3.69 23.99
CA ARG A 325 14.12 3.41 24.87
C ARG A 325 14.36 3.73 26.34
N GLU A 326 15.61 3.68 26.78
CA GLU A 326 16.01 4.00 28.15
C GLU A 326 16.04 5.51 28.42
N LYS A 327 16.01 6.36 27.37
CA LYS A 327 16.10 7.82 27.50
C LYS A 327 14.78 8.48 27.89
N PRO A 328 14.80 9.52 28.76
CA PRO A 328 13.60 10.27 29.11
C PRO A 328 12.97 10.95 27.88
N GLU A 329 13.79 11.40 26.93
CA GLU A 329 13.37 11.97 25.65
C GLU A 329 12.40 11.05 24.89
N TRP A 330 12.70 9.74 24.87
CA TRP A 330 11.90 8.76 24.15
C TRP A 330 10.47 8.66 24.69
N ARG A 331 10.31 8.74 26.02
CA ARG A 331 9.02 8.58 26.70
C ARG A 331 8.02 9.70 26.40
N LYS A 332 8.49 10.88 25.93
CA LYS A 332 7.65 12.05 25.64
C LYS A 332 6.64 11.78 24.53
N MET A 333 7.09 11.16 23.43
CA MET A 333 6.25 10.85 22.27
C MET A 333 6.46 9.44 21.70
N TRP A 334 7.08 8.55 22.48
CA TRP A 334 7.38 7.16 22.10
C TRP A 334 8.21 7.06 20.80
N GLY A 335 9.15 8.01 20.62
CA GLY A 335 10.01 8.09 19.44
C GLY A 335 9.43 8.85 18.24
N ARG A 336 8.15 9.30 18.29
CA ARG A 336 7.49 9.97 17.15
C ARG A 336 7.98 11.38 16.83
N ASP A 337 8.67 12.01 17.78
CA ASP A 337 9.41 13.25 17.62
C ASP A 337 10.89 13.05 17.28
N HIS A 338 11.35 11.80 17.20
CA HIS A 338 12.72 11.46 16.85
C HIS A 338 12.87 11.27 15.35
N PHE A 339 14.04 11.62 14.83
CA PHE A 339 14.42 11.34 13.46
C PHE A 339 15.90 11.00 13.32
N MET A 340 16.22 10.22 12.29
CA MET A 340 17.59 9.85 11.94
C MET A 340 17.79 9.86 10.43
N VAL A 341 19.06 9.86 10.00
CA VAL A 341 19.44 9.77 8.58
C VAL A 341 20.17 8.46 8.38
N ALA A 342 19.76 7.68 7.38
CA ALA A 342 20.43 6.47 6.95
C ALA A 342 20.88 6.67 5.51
N GLY A 343 22.20 6.72 5.29
CA GLY A 343 22.81 7.07 4.00
C GLY A 343 22.69 6.03 2.89
N ARG A 344 21.70 5.12 2.98
CA ARG A 344 21.48 4.00 2.06
C ARG A 344 20.00 3.82 1.74
N ILE A 345 19.69 2.92 0.82
CA ILE A 345 18.32 2.65 0.38
C ILE A 345 17.55 1.91 1.46
N THR A 346 16.23 2.08 1.53
CA THR A 346 15.42 1.45 2.57
C THR A 346 15.56 -0.08 2.65
N TRP A 347 15.85 -0.75 1.53
CA TRP A 347 15.93 -2.20 1.45
C TRP A 347 17.12 -2.78 2.22
N ASP A 348 18.16 -1.97 2.44
CA ASP A 348 19.33 -2.37 3.24
C ASP A 348 19.00 -2.55 4.73
N PHE A 349 17.80 -2.13 5.16
CA PHE A 349 17.38 -2.07 6.57
C PHE A 349 16.04 -2.75 6.86
N ARG A 350 15.50 -3.54 5.92
CA ARG A 350 14.17 -4.14 6.01
C ARG A 350 14.16 -5.66 5.94
N ARG A 351 15.23 -6.31 6.38
CA ARG A 351 15.23 -7.77 6.49
C ARG A 351 14.20 -8.21 7.53
N VAL A 352 13.23 -9.03 7.13
CA VAL A 352 12.10 -9.41 7.98
C VAL A 352 12.44 -10.61 8.86
N ASP A 353 12.93 -11.68 8.27
CA ASP A 353 13.33 -12.88 9.00
C ASP A 353 14.65 -12.63 9.74
N ARG A 354 14.71 -13.01 11.02
CA ARG A 354 15.86 -12.83 11.92
C ARG A 354 17.00 -13.77 11.58
N ASP A 355 16.66 -15.00 11.21
CA ASP A 355 17.65 -16.07 11.03
C ASP A 355 18.01 -16.26 9.55
N SER A 356 17.30 -15.57 8.64
CA SER A 356 17.63 -15.57 7.22
C SER A 356 18.98 -14.90 6.93
N GLU A 357 19.71 -15.46 5.97
CA GLU A 357 20.87 -14.79 5.34
C GLU A 357 20.47 -13.74 4.30
N ASP A 358 19.17 -13.41 4.20
CA ASP A 358 18.63 -12.40 3.29
C ASP A 358 19.35 -11.06 3.39
N TRP A 359 19.20 -10.23 2.37
CA TRP A 359 19.88 -8.94 2.28
C TRP A 359 19.47 -7.96 3.40
N GLY A 360 20.45 -7.22 3.93
CA GLY A 360 20.20 -6.12 4.87
C GLY A 360 20.14 -6.49 6.35
N ASN A 361 19.82 -5.50 7.18
CA ASN A 361 19.57 -5.66 8.61
C ASN A 361 18.11 -5.37 8.99
N GLN A 362 17.78 -5.47 10.27
CA GLN A 362 16.41 -5.30 10.78
C GLN A 362 16.03 -3.86 11.17
N LEU A 363 16.90 -2.86 11.02
CA LEU A 363 16.73 -1.54 11.64
C LEU A 363 15.34 -0.92 11.43
N LEU A 364 14.79 -0.95 10.21
CA LEU A 364 13.50 -0.32 9.87
C LEU A 364 12.27 -1.22 10.10
N VAL A 365 12.47 -2.48 10.46
CA VAL A 365 11.37 -3.35 10.91
C VAL A 365 11.20 -3.34 12.43
N LEU A 366 12.21 -2.86 13.18
CA LEU A 366 12.13 -2.70 14.64
C LEU A 366 11.00 -1.76 15.06
N PRO A 367 10.23 -2.09 16.12
CA PRO A 367 9.11 -1.28 16.61
C PRO A 367 9.49 0.17 16.91
N GLU A 368 10.69 0.39 17.45
CA GLU A 368 11.20 1.71 17.82
C GLU A 368 11.42 2.56 16.58
N SER A 369 12.14 2.04 15.59
CA SER A 369 12.40 2.73 14.33
C SER A 369 11.12 3.00 13.53
N LYS A 370 10.11 2.14 13.63
CA LYS A 370 8.78 2.37 13.02
C LYS A 370 8.08 3.62 13.55
N ASN A 371 8.36 4.01 14.79
CA ASN A 371 7.83 5.24 15.37
C ASN A 371 8.64 6.49 14.98
N MET A 372 9.92 6.33 14.63
CA MET A 372 10.80 7.44 14.22
C MET A 372 10.59 7.86 12.77
N THR A 373 10.90 9.11 12.47
CA THR A 373 11.05 9.56 11.07
C THR A 373 12.45 9.19 10.58
N VAL A 374 12.57 8.39 9.52
CA VAL A 374 13.86 7.98 8.97
C VAL A 374 14.06 8.59 7.60
N LEU A 375 15.18 9.29 7.41
CA LEU A 375 15.55 9.92 6.16
C LEU A 375 16.50 8.97 5.40
N VAL A 376 16.12 8.57 4.20
CA VAL A 376 16.87 7.61 3.36
C VAL A 376 17.10 8.21 1.97
N ILE A 377 17.94 7.59 1.14
CA ILE A 377 18.12 8.01 -0.27
C ILE A 377 17.07 7.36 -1.20
N GLU A 378 16.42 6.28 -0.75
CA GLU A 378 15.29 5.63 -1.41
C GLU A 378 14.31 5.15 -0.34
N LYS A 379 13.05 5.61 -0.39
CA LYS A 379 12.00 5.22 0.54
C LYS A 379 11.22 4.02 0.05
N SER A 380 10.59 3.33 0.99
CA SER A 380 9.59 2.32 0.68
C SER A 380 8.37 2.98 0.04
N PRO A 381 7.78 2.37 -1.01
CA PRO A 381 6.47 2.77 -1.51
C PRO A 381 5.34 2.56 -0.50
N TRP A 382 5.56 1.72 0.53
CA TRP A 382 4.51 1.21 1.41
C TRP A 382 4.62 1.68 2.86
N ALA A 383 5.80 2.07 3.32
CA ALA A 383 5.99 2.55 4.67
C ALA A 383 5.77 4.07 4.78
N ASN A 384 5.31 4.48 5.96
CA ASN A 384 4.84 5.85 6.24
C ASN A 384 5.81 6.66 7.11
N ASN A 385 6.95 6.07 7.47
CA ASN A 385 7.90 6.62 8.43
C ASN A 385 9.29 6.86 7.83
N ASP A 386 9.60 6.31 6.65
CA ASP A 386 10.78 6.60 5.86
C ASP A 386 10.49 7.58 4.70
N PHE A 387 11.39 8.54 4.50
CA PHE A 387 11.26 9.60 3.50
C PHE A 387 12.54 9.71 2.69
N ALA A 388 12.41 9.73 1.36
CA ALA A 388 13.58 9.90 0.49
C ALA A 388 13.98 11.37 0.41
N ILE A 389 15.26 11.63 0.68
CA ILE A 389 15.92 12.92 0.52
C ILE A 389 17.03 12.82 -0.54
N PRO A 390 17.46 13.93 -1.16
CA PRO A 390 18.41 13.91 -2.25
C PRO A 390 19.72 13.19 -1.90
N TYR A 391 20.21 12.42 -2.86
CA TYR A 391 21.57 11.88 -2.78
C TYR A 391 22.58 13.05 -2.71
N PRO A 392 23.70 12.91 -1.97
CA PRO A 392 24.80 13.86 -2.06
C PRO A 392 25.34 13.97 -3.49
N THR A 393 25.37 15.20 -4.02
CA THR A 393 25.96 15.51 -5.33
C THR A 393 27.46 15.83 -5.20
N TYR A 394 28.13 16.23 -6.28
CA TYR A 394 29.55 16.64 -6.22
C TYR A 394 29.75 18.11 -5.81
N PHE A 395 28.69 18.92 -5.79
CA PHE A 395 28.78 20.37 -5.57
C PHE A 395 28.26 20.75 -4.18
N HIS A 396 29.16 21.27 -3.37
CA HIS A 396 28.93 21.70 -1.99
C HIS A 396 29.45 23.14 -1.83
N PRO A 397 28.60 24.15 -2.03
CA PRO A 397 29.01 25.55 -1.97
C PRO A 397 29.39 25.92 -0.53
N SER A 398 30.42 26.73 -0.37
CA SER A 398 30.79 27.40 0.89
C SER A 398 30.36 28.87 0.90
N ARG A 399 29.89 29.40 -0.25
CA ARG A 399 29.48 30.79 -0.41
C ARG A 399 28.26 30.94 -1.33
N VAL A 400 27.44 31.95 -1.07
CA VAL A 400 26.21 32.25 -1.84
C VAL A 400 26.53 32.62 -3.29
N ASP A 401 27.67 33.29 -3.54
CA ASP A 401 28.10 33.67 -4.89
C ASP A 401 28.45 32.45 -5.77
N GLN A 402 28.89 31.35 -5.18
CA GLN A 402 29.13 30.10 -5.92
C GLN A 402 27.83 29.52 -6.45
N VAL A 403 26.76 29.52 -5.64
CA VAL A 403 25.43 29.06 -6.05
C VAL A 403 24.93 29.94 -7.20
N SER A 404 24.86 31.25 -7.01
CA SER A 404 24.36 32.17 -8.06
C SER A 404 25.19 32.13 -9.35
N THR A 405 26.51 31.94 -9.25
CA THR A 405 27.40 31.76 -10.39
C THR A 405 27.13 30.45 -11.12
N TRP A 406 26.94 29.35 -10.39
CA TRP A 406 26.58 28.06 -10.98
C TRP A 406 25.24 28.12 -11.70
N LEU A 407 24.20 28.67 -11.07
CA LEU A 407 22.88 28.84 -11.70
C LEU A 407 22.96 29.66 -13.00
N ARG A 408 23.74 30.74 -12.99
CA ARG A 408 23.99 31.58 -14.18
C ARG A 408 24.76 30.84 -15.28
N LYS A 409 25.73 30.00 -14.90
CA LYS A 409 26.43 29.11 -15.84
C LYS A 409 25.44 28.14 -16.50
N MET A 410 24.63 27.45 -15.71
CA MET A 410 23.65 26.46 -16.22
C MET A 410 22.61 27.08 -17.15
N ARG A 411 22.19 28.34 -16.90
CA ARG A 411 21.26 29.08 -17.78
C ARG A 411 21.85 29.42 -19.15
N LYS A 412 23.17 29.65 -19.22
CA LYS A 412 23.88 30.03 -20.46
C LYS A 412 24.54 28.84 -21.17
N GLN A 413 24.51 27.67 -20.56
CA GLN A 413 25.19 26.48 -21.04
C GLN A 413 24.65 26.05 -22.41
N LYS A 414 25.55 25.93 -23.39
CA LYS A 414 25.24 25.38 -24.72
C LYS A 414 25.11 23.86 -24.64
N ARG A 415 24.07 23.32 -25.28
CA ARG A 415 23.73 21.89 -25.25
C ARG A 415 23.63 21.36 -26.68
N PRO A 416 24.75 20.95 -27.29
CA PRO A 416 24.77 20.46 -28.67
C PRO A 416 24.05 19.12 -28.85
N TYR A 417 23.93 18.31 -27.79
CA TYR A 417 23.30 16.99 -27.86
C TYR A 417 21.84 17.05 -27.41
N LEU A 418 20.97 16.34 -28.12
CA LEU A 418 19.56 16.22 -27.74
C LEU A 418 19.44 15.45 -26.41
N PHE A 419 20.11 14.31 -26.31
CA PHE A 419 20.08 13.51 -25.09
C PHE A 419 21.43 12.86 -24.78
N CYS A 420 21.59 12.34 -23.58
CA CYS A 420 22.74 11.53 -23.21
C CYS A 420 22.37 10.36 -22.32
N PHE A 421 23.24 9.36 -22.33
CA PHE A 421 23.21 8.27 -21.36
C PHE A 421 24.60 8.06 -20.79
N ALA A 422 24.70 8.03 -19.45
CA ALA A 422 25.90 7.61 -18.74
C ALA A 422 25.60 6.25 -18.10
N GLY A 423 26.14 5.19 -18.67
CA GLY A 423 25.79 3.83 -18.27
C GLY A 423 26.48 2.76 -19.12
N ALA A 424 26.21 1.51 -18.76
CA ALA A 424 26.60 0.34 -19.54
C ALA A 424 25.45 -0.68 -19.52
N PRO A 425 25.38 -1.57 -20.53
CA PRO A 425 24.51 -2.74 -20.49
C PRO A 425 24.84 -3.60 -19.27
N ARG A 426 23.85 -4.37 -18.77
CA ARG A 426 24.11 -5.33 -17.70
C ARG A 426 24.83 -6.57 -18.27
N PRO A 427 25.94 -7.02 -17.66
CA PRO A 427 26.58 -8.27 -18.06
C PRO A 427 25.59 -9.44 -18.04
N GLY A 428 25.47 -10.17 -19.15
CA GLY A 428 24.57 -11.31 -19.28
C GLY A 428 23.07 -10.98 -19.33
N ARG A 429 22.68 -9.69 -19.43
CA ARG A 429 21.27 -9.24 -19.54
C ARG A 429 21.13 -8.11 -20.56
N GLU A 430 21.30 -8.45 -21.82
CA GLU A 430 21.24 -7.51 -22.95
C GLU A 430 19.82 -6.94 -23.18
N ASP A 431 18.80 -7.66 -22.73
CA ASP A 431 17.37 -7.30 -22.71
C ASP A 431 16.99 -6.26 -21.61
N SER A 432 17.93 -5.93 -20.73
CA SER A 432 17.72 -4.86 -19.76
C SER A 432 17.52 -3.51 -20.44
N ILE A 433 16.68 -2.65 -19.86
CA ILE A 433 16.45 -1.28 -20.37
C ILE A 433 17.75 -0.55 -20.71
N ARG A 434 18.82 -0.73 -19.91
CA ARG A 434 20.14 -0.11 -20.15
C ARG A 434 20.75 -0.55 -21.50
N GLY A 435 20.60 -1.80 -21.89
CA GLY A 435 21.02 -2.30 -23.21
C GLY A 435 20.28 -1.60 -24.35
N HIS A 436 18.95 -1.52 -24.24
CA HIS A 436 18.13 -0.78 -25.20
C HIS A 436 18.50 0.70 -25.29
N LEU A 437 18.77 1.37 -24.15
CA LEU A 437 19.19 2.77 -24.15
C LEU A 437 20.55 2.98 -24.83
N VAL A 438 21.52 2.10 -24.56
CA VAL A 438 22.84 2.14 -25.21
C VAL A 438 22.69 1.97 -26.70
N ASN A 439 21.89 1.00 -27.14
CA ASN A 439 21.67 0.73 -28.56
C ASN A 439 20.98 1.90 -29.27
N GLN A 440 19.89 2.44 -28.70
CA GLN A 440 19.22 3.62 -29.27
C GLN A 440 20.14 4.84 -29.30
N CYS A 441 20.98 5.03 -28.28
CA CYS A 441 21.94 6.14 -28.24
C CYS A 441 23.03 6.01 -29.33
N ARG A 442 23.55 4.79 -29.57
CA ARG A 442 24.52 4.53 -30.65
C ARG A 442 23.92 4.81 -32.02
N VAL A 443 22.65 4.43 -32.24
CA VAL A 443 21.92 4.68 -33.50
C VAL A 443 21.63 6.18 -33.71
N ALA A 444 21.36 6.93 -32.64
CA ALA A 444 21.08 8.36 -32.71
C ALA A 444 22.32 9.24 -32.97
N GLU A 445 23.51 8.62 -33.10
CA GLU A 445 24.81 9.23 -33.41
C GLU A 445 24.98 10.67 -32.87
N LYS A 446 24.93 11.68 -33.77
CA LYS A 446 25.22 13.09 -33.47
C LYS A 446 24.23 13.71 -32.47
N LYS A 447 23.07 13.08 -32.23
CA LYS A 447 22.05 13.57 -31.30
C LYS A 447 22.21 13.02 -29.88
N CYS A 448 22.83 11.86 -29.71
CA CYS A 448 23.05 11.26 -28.39
C CYS A 448 24.51 11.25 -27.96
N LYS A 449 24.79 11.75 -26.76
CA LYS A 449 26.11 11.60 -26.14
C LYS A 449 26.12 10.40 -25.20
N LEU A 450 26.83 9.34 -25.60
CA LEU A 450 27.03 8.16 -24.76
C LEU A 450 28.32 8.28 -23.92
N LEU A 451 28.21 8.08 -22.61
CA LEU A 451 29.33 7.86 -21.71
C LEU A 451 29.29 6.40 -21.25
N GLU A 452 30.07 5.54 -21.90
CA GLU A 452 30.10 4.11 -21.57
C GLU A 452 30.88 3.85 -20.28
N CYS A 453 30.19 3.28 -19.30
CA CYS A 453 30.79 2.87 -18.02
C CYS A 453 31.45 1.49 -18.16
N GLN A 454 32.68 1.43 -18.69
CA GLN A 454 33.40 0.16 -18.86
C GLN A 454 33.70 -0.52 -17.50
N VAL A 455 33.77 -1.86 -17.52
CA VAL A 455 33.97 -2.71 -16.33
C VAL A 455 35.44 -2.86 -15.93
N ARG A 456 36.40 -2.50 -16.82
CA ARG A 456 37.85 -2.53 -16.51
C ARG A 456 38.28 -1.25 -15.79
N GLU A 457 39.43 -1.30 -15.11
CA GLU A 457 39.90 -0.29 -14.14
C GLU A 457 39.70 1.17 -14.61
N GLU A 458 39.18 1.99 -13.68
CA GLU A 458 38.82 3.41 -13.82
C GLU A 458 37.72 3.76 -14.83
N SER A 459 36.51 3.22 -14.62
CA SER A 459 35.31 3.69 -15.31
C SER A 459 35.18 5.21 -15.24
N LYS A 460 35.07 5.86 -16.41
CA LYS A 460 34.86 7.31 -16.53
C LYS A 460 33.61 7.79 -15.80
N CYS A 461 32.64 6.91 -15.56
CA CYS A 461 31.43 7.23 -14.81
C CYS A 461 31.66 7.42 -13.31
N HIS A 462 32.80 6.96 -12.76
CA HIS A 462 33.19 7.25 -11.38
C HIS A 462 33.95 8.58 -11.25
N GLN A 463 34.28 9.20 -12.38
CA GLN A 463 34.98 10.48 -12.42
C GLN A 463 33.98 11.62 -12.66
N PRO A 464 33.84 12.55 -11.70
CA PRO A 464 32.80 13.59 -11.77
C PRO A 464 32.90 14.48 -13.01
N ALA A 465 34.12 14.69 -13.53
CA ALA A 465 34.37 15.58 -14.67
C ALA A 465 33.66 15.09 -15.93
N TYR A 466 33.80 13.81 -16.29
CA TYR A 466 33.17 13.25 -17.49
C TYR A 466 31.64 13.21 -17.38
N VAL A 467 31.10 12.85 -16.21
CA VAL A 467 29.65 12.81 -15.98
C VAL A 467 29.06 14.22 -16.11
N MET A 468 29.67 15.20 -15.44
CA MET A 468 29.19 16.58 -15.46
C MET A 468 29.39 17.25 -16.83
N GLU A 469 30.42 16.91 -17.58
CA GLU A 469 30.63 17.39 -18.96
C GLU A 469 29.51 16.90 -19.89
N VAL A 470 29.22 15.60 -19.85
CA VAL A 470 28.17 15.00 -20.69
C VAL A 470 26.80 15.56 -20.33
N PHE A 471 26.48 15.66 -19.04
CA PHE A 471 25.18 16.22 -18.63
C PHE A 471 25.06 17.73 -18.93
N GLN A 472 26.14 18.51 -18.80
CA GLN A 472 26.12 19.93 -19.15
C GLN A 472 25.93 20.16 -20.66
N SER A 473 26.33 19.21 -21.51
CA SER A 473 26.27 19.33 -22.97
C SER A 473 25.00 18.74 -23.62
N SER A 474 24.08 18.18 -22.84
CA SER A 474 22.86 17.54 -23.33
C SER A 474 21.58 18.22 -22.88
N GLU A 475 20.52 18.20 -23.71
CA GLU A 475 19.21 18.74 -23.32
C GLU A 475 18.50 17.83 -22.31
N PHE A 476 18.54 16.52 -22.54
CA PHE A 476 17.89 15.47 -21.74
C PHE A 476 18.88 14.40 -21.25
N CYS A 477 18.69 13.91 -20.03
CA CYS A 477 19.54 12.90 -19.41
C CYS A 477 18.73 11.64 -19.09
N LEU A 478 19.09 10.51 -19.70
CA LEU A 478 18.37 9.26 -19.49
C LEU A 478 18.69 8.66 -18.11
N GLN A 479 17.67 8.47 -17.28
CA GLN A 479 17.77 7.96 -15.90
C GLN A 479 16.92 6.69 -15.70
N PRO A 480 17.31 5.53 -16.28
CA PRO A 480 16.61 4.26 -16.02
C PRO A 480 16.72 3.80 -14.56
N PRO A 481 15.98 2.77 -14.12
CA PRO A 481 16.22 2.07 -12.85
C PRO A 481 17.49 1.24 -12.84
N GLY A 482 18.16 1.12 -11.68
CA GLY A 482 19.37 0.32 -11.49
C GLY A 482 19.11 -0.96 -10.73
N ASP A 483 19.98 -1.27 -9.78
CA ASP A 483 19.75 -2.37 -8.82
C ASP A 483 18.60 -2.01 -7.86
N SER A 484 18.38 -0.70 -7.65
CA SER A 484 17.18 -0.13 -7.06
C SER A 484 16.51 0.86 -8.02
N TYR A 485 15.36 1.41 -7.63
CA TYR A 485 14.64 2.34 -8.50
C TYR A 485 15.35 3.69 -8.65
N THR A 486 16.01 4.15 -7.60
CA THR A 486 16.60 5.49 -7.55
C THR A 486 18.11 5.47 -7.81
N ARG A 487 18.66 6.63 -8.18
CA ARG A 487 20.10 6.81 -8.41
C ARG A 487 20.53 8.24 -8.13
N ARG A 488 21.76 8.40 -7.65
CA ARG A 488 22.43 9.70 -7.53
C ARG A 488 22.46 10.51 -8.84
N SER A 489 22.67 9.84 -9.98
CA SER A 489 22.76 10.45 -11.32
C SER A 489 21.56 11.35 -11.67
N ILE A 490 20.40 11.12 -11.05
CA ILE A 490 19.23 11.98 -11.18
C ILE A 490 19.55 13.40 -10.71
N PHE A 491 20.12 13.54 -9.51
CA PHE A 491 20.47 14.83 -8.92
C PHE A 491 21.67 15.48 -9.62
N ASP A 492 22.66 14.69 -10.06
CA ASP A 492 23.76 15.20 -10.86
C ASP A 492 23.27 15.75 -12.21
N SER A 493 22.24 15.15 -12.82
CA SER A 493 21.63 15.70 -14.05
C SER A 493 20.90 17.02 -13.83
N ILE A 494 20.13 17.14 -12.75
CA ILE A 494 19.48 18.41 -12.35
C ILE A 494 20.55 19.47 -12.04
N LEU A 495 21.61 19.10 -11.31
CA LEU A 495 22.74 19.96 -11.00
C LEU A 495 23.43 20.51 -12.27
N ALA A 496 23.52 19.67 -13.31
CA ALA A 496 24.06 20.04 -14.63
C ALA A 496 23.04 20.77 -15.54
N GLY A 497 21.81 21.04 -15.09
CA GLY A 497 20.74 21.65 -15.88
C GLY A 497 20.24 20.78 -17.05
N CYS A 498 20.45 19.47 -16.97
CA CYS A 498 20.00 18.47 -17.92
C CYS A 498 18.66 17.89 -17.47
N ILE A 499 17.66 17.86 -18.35
CA ILE A 499 16.31 17.45 -17.97
C ILE A 499 16.27 15.93 -17.80
N PRO A 500 15.96 15.39 -16.60
CA PRO A 500 15.93 13.95 -16.39
C PRO A 500 14.77 13.31 -17.17
N VAL A 501 15.07 12.17 -17.80
CA VAL A 501 14.11 11.28 -18.45
C VAL A 501 14.01 10.00 -17.63
N PHE A 502 12.85 9.77 -17.02
CA PHE A 502 12.61 8.61 -16.17
C PHE A 502 11.89 7.50 -16.92
N PHE A 503 12.25 6.26 -16.57
CA PHE A 503 11.64 5.06 -17.17
C PHE A 503 10.72 4.29 -16.22
N HIS A 504 10.73 4.68 -14.94
CA HIS A 504 9.87 4.11 -13.92
C HIS A 504 9.48 5.19 -12.90
N PRO A 505 8.20 5.31 -12.48
CA PRO A 505 7.76 6.32 -11.51
C PRO A 505 8.47 6.21 -10.15
N GLY A 506 8.85 4.99 -9.78
CA GLY A 506 9.64 4.68 -8.58
C GLY A 506 11.01 5.37 -8.53
N SER A 507 11.51 5.91 -9.64
CA SER A 507 12.83 6.56 -9.70
C SER A 507 12.84 7.95 -9.06
N ALA A 508 11.70 8.65 -9.03
CA ALA A 508 11.63 10.00 -8.46
C ALA A 508 10.23 10.38 -7.93
N TYR A 509 9.15 10.08 -8.67
CA TYR A 509 7.83 10.69 -8.46
C TYR A 509 7.18 10.32 -7.12
N ILE A 510 7.42 9.10 -6.65
CA ILE A 510 6.93 8.64 -5.34
C ILE A 510 7.98 8.77 -4.23
N GLN A 511 9.21 9.17 -4.58
CA GLN A 511 10.37 9.16 -3.69
C GLN A 511 10.56 10.54 -3.05
N TYR A 512 10.96 11.54 -3.84
CA TYR A 512 11.49 12.82 -3.35
C TYR A 512 10.42 13.90 -3.21
N LEU A 513 9.25 13.54 -2.66
CA LEU A 513 8.08 14.43 -2.55
C LEU A 513 8.33 15.72 -1.75
N TRP A 514 9.40 15.76 -0.97
CA TRP A 514 9.80 16.94 -0.19
C TRP A 514 10.67 17.93 -0.96
N HIS A 515 11.39 17.45 -1.99
CA HIS A 515 12.43 18.20 -2.71
C HIS A 515 12.09 18.42 -4.19
N LEU A 516 11.24 17.58 -4.77
CA LEU A 516 10.82 17.71 -6.17
C LEU A 516 9.35 18.15 -6.25
N PRO A 517 8.98 18.92 -7.29
CA PRO A 517 7.58 19.29 -7.54
C PRO A 517 6.68 18.06 -7.68
N LYS A 518 5.41 18.17 -7.22
CA LYS A 518 4.42 17.10 -7.40
C LYS A 518 4.05 16.87 -8.87
N ASP A 519 3.94 17.95 -9.64
CA ASP A 519 3.74 17.86 -11.09
C ASP A 519 5.07 17.57 -11.79
N TYR A 520 5.28 16.28 -12.09
CA TYR A 520 6.53 15.80 -12.66
C TYR A 520 6.78 16.30 -14.09
N THR A 521 5.74 16.72 -14.81
CA THR A 521 5.84 17.25 -16.18
C THR A 521 6.51 18.63 -16.23
N THR A 522 6.70 19.26 -15.07
CA THR A 522 7.38 20.55 -14.94
C THR A 522 8.90 20.42 -14.97
N TYR A 523 9.45 19.27 -14.59
CA TYR A 523 10.89 19.12 -14.40
C TYR A 523 11.49 17.88 -15.08
N SER A 524 10.67 16.99 -15.64
CA SER A 524 11.13 15.72 -16.20
C SER A 524 10.25 15.24 -17.35
N VAL A 525 10.77 14.23 -18.07
CA VAL A 525 10.02 13.47 -19.09
C VAL A 525 9.88 12.03 -18.61
N PHE A 526 8.72 11.42 -18.83
CA PHE A 526 8.49 10.00 -18.57
C PHE A 526 8.40 9.24 -19.89
N ILE A 527 9.12 8.12 -20.00
CA ILE A 527 9.02 7.18 -21.12
C ILE A 527 8.94 5.77 -20.52
N SER A 528 7.88 5.03 -20.78
CA SER A 528 7.68 3.68 -20.23
C SER A 528 8.86 2.75 -20.53
N GLU A 529 9.43 2.13 -19.49
CA GLU A 529 10.47 1.10 -19.65
C GLU A 529 10.01 -0.04 -20.56
N LYS A 530 8.78 -0.51 -20.37
CA LYS A 530 8.21 -1.62 -21.15
C LYS A 530 8.11 -1.27 -22.63
N ASP A 531 7.64 -0.07 -22.97
CA ASP A 531 7.50 0.31 -24.39
C ASP A 531 8.85 0.45 -25.08
N VAL A 532 9.90 0.82 -24.35
CA VAL A 532 11.28 0.85 -24.86
C VAL A 532 11.81 -0.56 -25.09
N GLN A 533 11.57 -1.48 -24.15
CA GLN A 533 11.98 -2.89 -24.26
C GLN A 533 11.24 -3.61 -25.39
N ASP A 534 9.93 -3.38 -25.52
CA ASP A 534 9.08 -3.90 -26.59
C ASP A 534 9.40 -3.29 -27.97
N GLY A 535 10.30 -2.29 -28.04
CA GLY A 535 10.67 -1.59 -29.28
C GLY A 535 9.55 -0.70 -29.85
N LYS A 536 8.49 -0.42 -29.08
CA LYS A 536 7.33 0.38 -29.50
C LYS A 536 7.64 1.86 -29.62
N VAL A 537 8.63 2.34 -28.87
CA VAL A 537 8.98 3.77 -28.82
C VAL A 537 10.44 4.04 -29.16
N SER A 538 10.66 5.16 -29.85
CA SER A 538 11.99 5.73 -30.10
C SER A 538 12.20 6.94 -29.20
N ILE A 539 13.22 6.88 -28.36
CA ILE A 539 13.57 7.95 -27.41
C ILE A 539 13.90 9.24 -28.14
N GLU A 540 14.67 9.14 -29.23
CA GLU A 540 15.01 10.29 -30.06
C GLU A 540 13.76 11.00 -30.60
N LYS A 541 12.80 10.24 -31.16
CA LYS A 541 11.56 10.80 -31.72
C LYS A 541 10.75 11.52 -30.65
N ILE A 542 10.48 10.85 -29.52
CA ILE A 542 9.72 11.42 -28.40
C ILE A 542 10.37 12.72 -27.91
N LEU A 543 11.68 12.72 -27.67
CA LEU A 543 12.36 13.90 -27.14
C LEU A 543 12.45 15.05 -28.15
N ASN A 544 12.49 14.73 -29.44
CA ASN A 544 12.51 15.74 -30.51
C ASN A 544 11.14 16.39 -30.74
N GLU A 545 10.04 15.69 -30.43
CA GLU A 545 8.67 16.20 -30.53
C GLU A 545 8.33 17.21 -29.41
N ILE A 546 9.10 17.24 -28.32
CA ILE A 546 8.86 18.17 -27.22
C ILE A 546 9.14 19.61 -27.70
N PRO A 547 8.16 20.54 -27.61
CA PRO A 547 8.34 21.91 -28.06
C PRO A 547 9.51 22.58 -27.34
N LYS A 548 10.37 23.30 -28.09
CA LYS A 548 11.53 24.02 -27.51
C LYS A 548 11.14 24.99 -26.39
N ALA A 549 9.93 25.56 -26.43
CA ALA A 549 9.40 26.37 -25.34
C ALA A 549 9.22 25.57 -24.04
N LYS A 550 8.65 24.35 -24.12
CA LYS A 550 8.51 23.43 -22.99
C LYS A 550 9.88 22.97 -22.48
N VAL A 551 10.84 22.69 -23.35
CA VAL A 551 12.23 22.38 -22.95
C VAL A 551 12.87 23.52 -22.16
N ARG A 552 12.72 24.77 -22.62
CA ARG A 552 13.22 25.96 -21.90
C ARG A 552 12.54 26.11 -20.53
N TYR A 553 11.24 25.88 -20.46
CA TYR A 553 10.47 25.90 -19.21
C TYR A 553 10.98 24.83 -18.23
N MET A 554 11.04 23.57 -18.66
CA MET A 554 11.54 22.47 -17.81
C MET A 554 12.96 22.74 -17.31
N ARG A 555 13.82 23.28 -18.18
CA ARG A 555 15.20 23.64 -17.82
C ARG A 555 15.25 24.75 -16.76
N ALA A 556 14.39 25.77 -16.88
CA ALA A 556 14.31 26.83 -15.89
C ALA A 556 13.87 26.29 -14.52
N GLU A 557 12.90 25.37 -14.52
CA GLU A 557 12.43 24.70 -13.30
C GLU A 557 13.52 23.85 -12.64
N ILE A 558 14.22 22.97 -13.38
CA ILE A 558 15.30 22.17 -12.77
C ILE A 558 16.46 23.03 -12.24
N ILE A 559 16.81 24.12 -12.92
CA ILE A 559 17.85 25.05 -12.44
C ILE A 559 17.40 25.72 -11.14
N LYS A 560 16.11 26.05 -11.01
CA LYS A 560 15.54 26.61 -9.78
C LYS A 560 15.56 25.61 -8.62
N LEU A 561 15.50 24.31 -8.88
CA LEU A 561 15.57 23.26 -7.87
C LEU A 561 16.99 23.03 -7.31
N ILE A 562 18.05 23.40 -8.05
CA ILE A 562 19.46 23.11 -7.67
C ILE A 562 19.78 23.41 -6.20
N PRO A 563 19.46 24.58 -5.63
CA PRO A 563 19.76 24.86 -4.22
C PRO A 563 19.13 23.84 -3.27
N SER A 564 17.88 23.46 -3.50
CA SER A 564 17.11 22.55 -2.63
C SER A 564 17.49 21.06 -2.73
N ILE A 565 18.42 20.71 -3.62
CA ILE A 565 18.91 19.33 -3.82
C ILE A 565 20.40 19.14 -3.54
N ILE A 566 21.15 20.23 -3.31
CA ILE A 566 22.56 20.18 -2.90
C ILE A 566 22.67 20.38 -1.40
N TYR A 567 23.80 19.97 -0.83
CA TYR A 567 24.12 20.21 0.58
C TYR A 567 25.24 21.25 0.66
N THR A 568 25.08 22.29 1.49
CA THR A 568 26.14 23.28 1.74
C THR A 568 27.38 22.61 2.35
N ASP A 569 28.56 23.19 2.15
CA ASP A 569 29.77 22.78 2.86
C ASP A 569 29.57 22.95 4.38
N PRO A 570 29.60 21.88 5.19
CA PRO A 570 29.28 21.96 6.62
C PRO A 570 30.21 22.84 7.45
N ARG A 571 31.38 23.22 6.92
CA ARG A 571 32.33 24.13 7.57
C ARG A 571 31.88 25.60 7.51
N PHE A 572 30.87 25.89 6.70
CA PHE A 572 30.37 27.24 6.46
C PHE A 572 28.85 27.28 6.64
N ARG A 573 28.33 28.46 6.96
CA ARG A 573 26.91 28.67 7.15
C ARG A 573 26.38 29.66 6.11
N LEU A 574 25.39 29.22 5.33
CA LEU A 574 24.80 29.96 4.20
C LEU A 574 23.33 30.30 4.46
N ASP A 575 23.09 31.26 5.35
CA ASP A 575 21.72 31.62 5.78
C ASP A 575 20.79 32.10 4.66
N ALA A 576 21.32 32.52 3.51
CA ALA A 576 20.54 33.02 2.37
C ALA A 576 20.14 31.95 1.35
N VAL A 577 20.61 30.70 1.50
CA VAL A 577 20.33 29.60 0.58
C VAL A 577 19.70 28.46 1.37
N GLU A 578 18.44 28.12 1.06
CA GLU A 578 17.76 26.95 1.63
C GLU A 578 18.24 25.70 0.86
N ASP A 579 19.15 24.94 1.48
CA ASP A 579 19.73 23.75 0.88
C ASP A 579 18.89 22.48 1.15
N ALA A 580 19.32 21.32 0.66
CA ALA A 580 18.62 20.06 0.90
C ALA A 580 18.51 19.70 2.40
N PHE A 581 19.48 20.09 3.23
CA PHE A 581 19.38 19.92 4.68
C PHE A 581 18.27 20.82 5.25
N ASP A 582 18.24 22.11 4.87
CA ASP A 582 17.26 23.05 5.39
C ASP A 582 15.82 22.68 5.02
N VAL A 583 15.59 22.29 3.75
CA VAL A 583 14.28 21.79 3.29
C VAL A 583 13.89 20.55 4.10
N THR A 584 14.81 19.60 4.30
CA THR A 584 14.53 18.37 5.05
C THR A 584 14.13 18.68 6.50
N ILE A 585 14.90 19.52 7.19
CA ILE A 585 14.63 19.87 8.59
C ILE A 585 13.27 20.55 8.75
N LYS A 586 12.94 21.47 7.84
CA LYS A 586 11.62 22.10 7.81
C LYS A 586 10.50 21.05 7.69
N ARG A 587 10.64 20.06 6.81
CA ARG A 587 9.66 18.99 6.63
C ARG A 587 9.56 18.04 7.82
N VAL A 588 10.67 17.72 8.46
CA VAL A 588 10.70 16.94 9.71
C VAL A 588 9.93 17.67 10.80
N LEU A 589 10.21 18.95 11.02
CA LEU A 589 9.52 19.75 12.04
C LEU A 589 8.01 19.88 11.74
N GLU A 590 7.63 20.15 10.48
CA GLU A 590 6.24 20.16 10.03
C GLU A 590 5.53 18.83 10.31
N ARG A 591 6.20 17.70 10.07
CA ARG A 591 5.66 16.37 10.33
C ARG A 591 5.47 16.12 11.82
N VAL A 592 6.50 16.39 12.64
CA VAL A 592 6.44 16.16 14.09
C VAL A 592 5.35 17.03 14.73
N ASP A 593 5.19 18.28 14.27
CA ASP A 593 4.10 19.16 14.73
C ASP A 593 2.71 18.61 14.38
N LYS A 594 2.51 18.07 13.17
CA LYS A 594 1.25 17.40 12.79
C LYS A 594 0.96 16.19 13.66
N VAL A 595 1.97 15.34 13.89
CA VAL A 595 1.84 14.16 14.77
C VAL A 595 1.48 14.60 16.19
N ARG A 596 2.11 15.65 16.70
CA ARG A 596 1.82 16.21 18.04
C ARG A 596 0.39 16.71 18.17
N LYS A 597 -0.17 17.28 17.09
CA LYS A 597 -1.56 17.75 17.03
C LYS A 597 -2.59 16.63 16.79
N GLY A 598 -2.17 15.37 16.74
CA GLY A 598 -3.05 14.23 16.47
C GLY A 598 -3.60 14.19 15.04
N VAL A 599 -3.01 14.97 14.12
CA VAL A 599 -3.36 14.94 12.69
C VAL A 599 -2.64 13.75 12.07
N ASP A 600 -3.37 12.93 11.30
CA ASP A 600 -2.76 11.85 10.52
C ASP A 600 -1.70 12.45 9.59
N SER A 601 -0.44 12.22 9.94
CA SER A 601 0.73 12.71 9.22
C SER A 601 1.18 11.75 8.14
N SER A 602 0.49 10.61 7.96
CA SER A 602 0.68 9.78 6.80
C SER A 602 0.21 10.59 5.59
N LEU A 603 1.17 11.14 4.84
CA LEU A 603 0.98 11.38 3.42
C LEU A 603 0.76 10.00 2.79
N ARG A 604 -0.43 9.43 2.98
CA ARG A 604 -0.89 8.35 2.14
C ARG A 604 -0.88 8.95 0.75
N VAL A 605 0.09 8.54 -0.06
CA VAL A 605 -0.16 8.51 -1.50
C VAL A 605 -1.42 7.66 -1.58
N LYS A 606 -2.57 8.29 -1.85
CA LYS A 606 -3.82 7.56 -2.04
C LYS A 606 -3.52 6.39 -2.96
N GLU A 607 -4.13 5.24 -2.74
CA GLU A 607 -3.93 4.10 -3.63
C GLU A 607 -4.23 4.51 -5.08
N GLU A 608 -5.23 5.38 -5.30
CA GLU A 608 -5.55 6.09 -6.55
C GLU A 608 -4.38 6.88 -7.20
N LEU A 609 -3.40 7.33 -6.41
CA LEU A 609 -2.19 8.05 -6.84
C LEU A 609 -0.95 7.15 -6.89
N THR A 610 -1.08 5.86 -6.55
CA THR A 610 0.00 4.91 -6.77
C THR A 610 0.21 4.77 -8.28
N TRP A 611 1.47 4.62 -8.68
CA TRP A 611 1.90 4.40 -10.07
C TRP A 611 1.14 3.25 -10.77
N LYS A 612 0.50 2.36 -10.01
CA LYS A 612 -0.39 1.32 -10.53
C LYS A 612 -1.62 1.88 -11.25
N HIS A 613 -2.17 3.02 -10.82
CA HIS A 613 -3.34 3.68 -11.43
C HIS A 613 -2.97 4.61 -12.59
N SER A 614 -1.92 5.42 -12.45
CA SER A 614 -1.49 6.36 -13.51
C SER A 614 -0.96 5.68 -14.79
N LEU A 615 -0.72 4.37 -14.76
CA LEU A 615 -0.27 3.58 -15.90
C LEU A 615 -1.30 2.55 -16.38
N SER A 616 -2.42 2.36 -15.66
CA SER A 616 -3.51 1.48 -16.13
C SER A 616 -4.37 2.12 -17.21
N ASP A 617 -4.36 3.46 -17.34
CA ASP A 617 -5.07 4.17 -18.40
C ASP A 617 -4.37 4.09 -19.78
N ILE A 618 -3.18 3.47 -19.88
CA ILE A 618 -2.40 3.44 -21.14
C ILE A 618 -2.12 2.02 -21.69
N VAL A 619 -2.27 0.92 -20.93
CA VAL A 619 -2.02 -0.42 -21.50
C VAL A 619 -2.90 -1.49 -20.85
N GLU A 620 -3.83 -2.05 -21.63
CA GLU A 620 -4.34 -3.41 -21.42
C GLU A 620 -3.14 -4.38 -21.43
N LEU A 621 -2.87 -5.03 -20.29
CA LEU A 621 -1.82 -6.03 -20.18
C LEU A 621 -2.41 -7.42 -20.43
N PRO A 622 -2.02 -8.13 -21.50
CA PRO A 622 -2.15 -9.58 -21.56
C PRO A 622 -1.06 -10.19 -20.68
N LEU A 623 -1.49 -10.88 -19.63
CA LEU A 623 -0.67 -11.87 -18.93
C LEU A 623 -0.50 -13.08 -19.84
N THR A 624 0.69 -13.28 -20.41
CA THR A 624 1.12 -14.61 -20.83
C THR A 624 2.59 -14.84 -20.49
N THR A 625 2.77 -15.67 -19.48
CA THR A 625 3.93 -16.52 -19.21
C THR A 625 4.23 -17.41 -20.41
N ASN A 626 5.52 -17.58 -20.74
CA ASN A 626 6.17 -18.89 -20.87
C ASN A 626 7.61 -18.74 -21.33
N ASN A 627 8.55 -19.36 -20.60
CA ASN A 627 9.28 -20.42 -21.26
C ASN A 627 9.29 -21.67 -20.39
N ARG A 628 8.87 -22.75 -21.04
CA ARG A 628 8.50 -24.05 -20.52
C ARG A 628 9.73 -24.83 -20.09
N PHE A 629 9.61 -25.58 -19.00
CA PHE A 629 9.95 -27.00 -19.07
C PHE A 629 8.66 -27.80 -18.93
N SER A 630 8.45 -28.68 -19.89
CA SER A 630 7.25 -29.47 -20.11
C SER A 630 7.46 -30.84 -19.50
N LEU A 631 6.57 -31.29 -18.61
CA LEU A 631 6.13 -32.68 -18.54
C LEU A 631 4.66 -32.72 -18.11
N ARG A 632 3.86 -33.41 -18.93
CA ARG A 632 2.40 -33.53 -18.81
C ARG A 632 2.01 -34.62 -17.81
N PHE A 633 0.95 -34.26 -17.08
CA PHE A 633 0.05 -35.00 -16.20
C PHE A 633 -0.31 -36.45 -16.53
N SER A 634 -0.52 -37.25 -15.47
CA SER A 634 -1.80 -37.95 -15.26
C SER A 634 -2.06 -38.17 -13.76
N ALA A 635 -3.33 -38.15 -13.37
CA ALA A 635 -3.86 -37.82 -12.05
C ALA A 635 -4.45 -39.01 -11.26
N LYS A 636 -4.78 -38.71 -9.97
CA LYS A 636 -5.66 -39.40 -8.97
C LYS A 636 -4.93 -40.31 -7.97
N SER A 637 -4.72 -39.91 -6.70
CA SER A 637 -5.62 -39.90 -5.50
C SER A 637 -6.05 -41.33 -5.07
N HIS A 638 -5.89 -41.87 -3.85
CA HIS A 638 -5.86 -41.35 -2.46
C HIS A 638 -5.19 -42.36 -1.48
N HIS A 639 -4.56 -41.81 -0.41
CA HIS A 639 -4.42 -42.22 1.01
C HIS A 639 -4.29 -43.68 1.51
N ARG A 640 -3.29 -43.95 2.40
CA ARG A 640 -3.33 -43.85 3.89
C ARG A 640 -1.93 -44.11 4.51
N VAL A 641 -1.37 -43.20 5.35
CA VAL A 641 -1.39 -43.11 6.85
C VAL A 641 -0.43 -44.13 7.51
N SER A 642 0.78 -43.74 7.98
CA SER A 642 1.16 -43.21 9.33
C SER A 642 2.04 -44.26 10.05
N ALA A 643 3.02 -44.03 10.94
CA ALA A 643 3.51 -42.94 11.81
C ALA A 643 5.06 -43.13 11.96
N PHE A 644 5.92 -42.15 12.25
CA PHE A 644 6.14 -41.42 13.51
C PHE A 644 7.15 -40.26 13.20
N SER A 645 6.77 -38.97 13.25
CA SER A 645 7.04 -37.93 14.30
C SER A 645 8.44 -37.95 14.93
N ASP A 646 9.26 -36.88 14.83
CA ASP A 646 9.19 -35.58 15.56
C ASP A 646 10.27 -34.61 14.98
N GLN A 647 10.28 -33.27 15.03
CA GLN A 647 9.38 -32.18 15.44
C GLN A 647 10.13 -30.85 15.17
N ARG A 648 9.55 -29.89 14.43
CA ARG A 648 9.62 -28.41 14.62
C ARG A 648 8.72 -27.70 13.58
N PRO A 649 8.09 -26.56 13.91
CA PRO A 649 6.81 -26.14 13.31
C PRO A 649 6.99 -25.21 12.11
N GLU A 650 6.42 -25.60 10.98
CA GLU A 650 6.17 -24.70 9.84
C GLU A 650 5.07 -23.70 10.24
N GLY A 651 5.35 -22.40 10.11
CA GLY A 651 4.34 -21.36 10.28
C GLY A 651 3.24 -21.48 9.21
N PRO A 652 2.01 -21.03 9.49
CA PRO A 652 0.87 -21.30 8.62
C PRO A 652 1.04 -20.60 7.27
N TYR A 653 1.21 -21.36 6.20
CA TYR A 653 1.13 -20.86 4.83
C TYR A 653 -0.23 -20.17 4.65
N CYS A 654 -0.24 -18.87 4.36
CA CYS A 654 -1.46 -18.14 4.07
C CYS A 654 -2.04 -18.66 2.74
N VAL A 655 -3.33 -19.01 2.73
CA VAL A 655 -4.04 -19.34 1.50
C VAL A 655 -3.98 -18.13 0.57
N TYR A 656 -3.31 -18.27 -0.57
CA TYR A 656 -3.19 -17.18 -1.55
C TYR A 656 -4.53 -16.98 -2.25
N VAL A 657 -5.24 -15.95 -1.81
CA VAL A 657 -6.42 -15.43 -2.51
C VAL A 657 -5.93 -14.25 -3.35
N GLY A 658 -6.14 -14.30 -4.66
CA GLY A 658 -5.88 -13.16 -5.56
C GLY A 658 -6.72 -11.93 -5.19
N PRO A 659 -6.87 -10.94 -6.08
CA PRO A 659 -7.65 -9.74 -5.80
C PRO A 659 -9.04 -10.10 -5.27
N LEU A 660 -9.42 -9.50 -4.14
CA LEU A 660 -10.63 -9.84 -3.40
C LEU A 660 -11.87 -9.75 -4.28
N GLU A 661 -11.89 -8.91 -5.30
CA GLU A 661 -12.97 -8.69 -6.26
C GLU A 661 -13.16 -9.87 -7.21
N THR A 662 -12.07 -10.53 -7.59
CA THR A 662 -12.03 -11.67 -8.52
C THR A 662 -12.01 -13.04 -7.84
N ALA A 663 -11.76 -13.07 -6.53
CA ALA A 663 -11.68 -14.30 -5.77
C ALA A 663 -13.02 -15.05 -5.69
N ASN A 664 -12.96 -16.37 -5.88
CA ASN A 664 -14.10 -17.27 -5.74
C ASN A 664 -14.52 -17.42 -4.25
N GLN A 665 -15.73 -17.92 -4.03
CA GLN A 665 -16.29 -18.06 -2.67
C GLN A 665 -15.46 -19.01 -1.80
N GLU A 666 -15.06 -20.18 -2.31
CA GLU A 666 -14.33 -21.20 -1.55
C GLU A 666 -12.97 -20.72 -1.03
N THR A 667 -12.20 -20.01 -1.86
CA THR A 667 -10.87 -19.50 -1.44
C THR A 667 -11.01 -18.37 -0.42
N LEU A 668 -12.08 -17.57 -0.52
CA LEU A 668 -12.40 -16.55 0.49
C LEU A 668 -12.85 -17.16 1.81
N GLU A 669 -13.63 -18.25 1.78
CA GLU A 669 -14.02 -18.98 2.99
C GLU A 669 -12.80 -19.58 3.71
N ALA A 670 -11.86 -20.14 2.95
CA ALA A 670 -10.61 -20.65 3.48
C ALA A 670 -9.75 -19.55 4.12
N LEU A 671 -9.60 -18.40 3.43
CA LEU A 671 -8.89 -17.24 3.98
C LEU A 671 -9.59 -16.69 5.22
N TYR A 672 -10.92 -16.56 5.21
CA TYR A 672 -11.69 -16.06 6.34
C TYR A 672 -11.56 -16.97 7.56
N SER A 673 -11.63 -18.31 7.38
CA SER A 673 -11.44 -19.25 8.48
C SER A 673 -10.03 -19.13 9.07
N GLN A 674 -9.00 -19.14 8.22
CA GLN A 674 -7.60 -19.05 8.67
C GLN A 674 -7.34 -17.72 9.40
N ALA A 675 -7.82 -16.61 8.83
CA ALA A 675 -7.71 -15.29 9.43
C ALA A 675 -8.43 -15.17 10.76
N ARG A 676 -9.64 -15.75 10.88
CA ARG A 676 -10.43 -15.74 12.11
C ARG A 676 -9.72 -16.52 13.22
N ASP A 677 -9.22 -17.70 12.90
CA ASP A 677 -8.58 -18.57 13.89
C ASP A 677 -7.25 -17.94 14.37
N ALA A 678 -6.50 -17.31 13.45
CA ALA A 678 -5.28 -16.58 13.79
C ALA A 678 -5.54 -15.28 14.59
N TYR A 679 -6.67 -14.61 14.34
CA TYR A 679 -7.12 -13.48 15.15
C TYR A 679 -7.40 -13.91 16.60
N TYR A 680 -8.08 -15.05 16.81
CA TYR A 680 -8.32 -15.57 18.16
C TYR A 680 -7.06 -16.11 18.85
N SER A 681 -6.04 -16.52 18.09
CA SER A 681 -4.73 -16.89 18.65
C SER A 681 -3.82 -15.70 18.95
N GLY A 682 -4.24 -14.47 18.64
CA GLY A 682 -3.49 -13.23 18.93
C GLY A 682 -2.47 -12.83 17.87
N GLU A 683 -2.46 -13.49 16.70
CA GLU A 683 -1.56 -13.21 15.58
C GLU A 683 -2.38 -12.99 14.29
N PRO A 684 -2.95 -11.80 14.07
CA PRO A 684 -3.85 -11.57 12.95
C PRO A 684 -3.12 -11.67 11.60
N LEU A 685 -3.57 -12.57 10.73
CA LEU A 685 -2.99 -12.80 9.39
C LEU A 685 -3.34 -11.72 8.38
N ILE A 686 -4.51 -11.10 8.56
CA ILE A 686 -5.03 -10.05 7.68
C ILE A 686 -5.50 -8.88 8.55
N VAL A 687 -5.35 -7.66 8.03
CA VAL A 687 -5.79 -6.44 8.74
C VAL A 687 -7.31 -6.38 8.86
N ASP A 688 -7.83 -5.75 9.92
CA ASP A 688 -9.27 -5.69 10.23
C ASP A 688 -10.14 -5.22 9.05
N ASP A 689 -9.70 -4.21 8.29
CA ASP A 689 -10.42 -3.74 7.09
C ASP A 689 -10.49 -4.82 5.99
N MET A 690 -9.43 -5.62 5.83
CA MET A 690 -9.41 -6.73 4.88
C MET A 690 -10.28 -7.88 5.37
N PHE A 691 -10.27 -8.16 6.67
CA PHE A 691 -11.17 -9.12 7.30
C PHE A 691 -12.64 -8.73 7.09
N ASP A 692 -12.98 -7.45 7.34
CA ASP A 692 -14.32 -6.91 7.15
C ASP A 692 -14.75 -6.97 5.66
N ARG A 693 -13.85 -6.68 4.72
CA ARG A 693 -14.13 -6.80 3.27
C ARG A 693 -14.32 -8.24 2.81
N VAL A 694 -13.49 -9.17 3.29
CA VAL A 694 -13.65 -10.61 3.03
C VAL A 694 -14.99 -11.07 3.59
N GLU A 695 -15.31 -10.66 4.82
CA GLU A 695 -16.58 -10.98 5.48
C GLU A 695 -17.78 -10.44 4.68
N LEU A 696 -17.73 -9.16 4.25
CA LEU A 696 -18.78 -8.54 3.45
C LEU A 696 -18.97 -9.24 2.10
N LYS A 697 -17.87 -9.63 1.44
CA LYS A 697 -17.96 -10.34 0.15
C LYS A 697 -18.52 -11.75 0.33
N LEU A 698 -18.13 -12.47 1.38
CA LEU A 698 -18.68 -13.77 1.74
C LEU A 698 -20.17 -13.69 2.11
N ARG A 699 -20.60 -12.64 2.81
CA ARG A 699 -22.02 -12.37 3.10
C ARG A 699 -22.81 -12.15 1.80
N ARG A 700 -22.24 -11.43 0.83
CA ARG A 700 -22.84 -11.25 -0.50
C ARG A 700 -22.94 -12.57 -1.28
N PHE A 701 -21.98 -13.48 -1.09
CA PHE A 701 -22.05 -14.83 -1.65
C PHE A 701 -23.01 -15.77 -0.90
N GLY A 702 -23.62 -15.34 0.21
CA GLY A 702 -24.48 -16.19 1.04
C GLY A 702 -23.72 -17.30 1.76
N SER A 703 -22.43 -17.09 2.04
CA SER A 703 -21.59 -18.08 2.71
C SER A 703 -22.02 -18.31 4.16
N LYS A 704 -22.23 -19.57 4.54
CA LYS A 704 -22.54 -19.95 5.93
C LYS A 704 -21.37 -19.68 6.89
N SER A 705 -20.15 -19.52 6.39
CA SER A 705 -18.92 -19.33 7.18
C SER A 705 -18.89 -18.00 7.93
N VAL A 706 -19.63 -17.00 7.45
CA VAL A 706 -19.70 -15.64 8.03
C VAL A 706 -21.00 -15.37 8.79
N VAL A 707 -21.94 -16.33 8.80
CA VAL A 707 -23.21 -16.22 9.54
C VAL A 707 -22.89 -16.33 11.03
N LYS A 708 -23.11 -15.23 11.75
CA LYS A 708 -22.83 -15.14 13.19
C LYS A 708 -24.09 -15.45 13.98
N TYR A 709 -24.02 -16.52 14.78
CA TYR A 709 -25.00 -16.90 15.82
C TYR A 709 -25.14 -15.80 16.90
N PRO A 710 -26.20 -15.81 17.75
CA PRO A 710 -26.50 -14.73 18.67
C PRO A 710 -25.31 -14.20 19.46
N ARG A 711 -25.02 -12.90 19.32
CA ARG A 711 -23.91 -12.20 19.96
C ARG A 711 -24.42 -11.15 20.93
N CYS A 712 -23.67 -10.91 22.00
CA CYS A 712 -23.97 -9.82 22.94
C CYS A 712 -23.40 -8.49 22.42
N SER A 713 -24.26 -7.50 22.21
CA SER A 713 -23.84 -6.12 21.98
C SER A 713 -23.47 -5.48 23.31
N ILE A 714 -22.17 -5.25 23.56
CA ILE A 714 -21.70 -4.56 24.78
C ILE A 714 -22.28 -3.14 24.86
N ARG A 715 -22.35 -2.44 23.73
CA ARG A 715 -22.86 -1.06 23.64
C ARG A 715 -24.37 -0.94 23.94
N ARG A 716 -25.16 -1.96 23.60
CA ARG A 716 -26.62 -1.95 23.78
C ARG A 716 -27.12 -2.88 24.89
N GLN A 717 -26.22 -3.64 25.50
CA GLN A 717 -26.54 -4.68 26.48
C GLN A 717 -27.66 -5.63 26.01
N SER A 718 -27.69 -5.94 24.71
CA SER A 718 -28.71 -6.82 24.11
C SER A 718 -28.08 -7.85 23.20
N THR A 719 -28.70 -9.03 23.11
CA THR A 719 -28.30 -10.07 22.15
C THR A 719 -28.84 -9.74 20.77
N PHE A 720 -28.06 -10.02 19.74
CA PHE A 720 -28.47 -9.84 18.36
C PHE A 720 -27.95 -10.95 17.45
N ALA A 721 -28.66 -11.19 16.36
CA ALA A 721 -28.27 -12.09 15.29
C ALA A 721 -28.22 -11.31 13.97
N ASP A 722 -27.38 -11.74 13.03
CA ASP A 722 -27.35 -11.17 11.69
C ASP A 722 -28.58 -11.65 10.87
N ALA A 723 -29.06 -10.81 9.96
CA ALA A 723 -30.15 -11.09 9.06
C ALA A 723 -29.79 -10.72 7.62
N GLU A 724 -30.27 -11.52 6.68
CA GLU A 724 -29.96 -11.42 5.25
C GLU A 724 -31.24 -11.13 4.45
N GLU A 725 -31.08 -10.58 3.24
CA GLU A 725 -32.20 -10.33 2.33
C GLU A 725 -32.70 -11.64 1.71
N ASP A 726 -33.99 -11.94 1.87
CA ASP A 726 -34.63 -13.08 1.24
C ASP A 726 -35.34 -12.66 -0.06
N LEU A 727 -34.62 -12.79 -1.19
CA LEU A 727 -35.17 -12.48 -2.51
C LEU A 727 -36.34 -13.40 -2.90
N SER A 728 -36.37 -14.64 -2.40
CA SER A 728 -37.45 -15.58 -2.75
C SER A 728 -38.79 -15.12 -2.18
N MET A 729 -38.79 -14.59 -0.96
CA MET A 729 -39.97 -14.00 -0.34
C MET A 729 -40.39 -12.68 -0.98
N VAL A 730 -39.42 -11.85 -1.40
CA VAL A 730 -39.70 -10.63 -2.17
C VAL A 730 -40.37 -10.98 -3.50
N LEU A 731 -39.88 -12.00 -4.20
CA LEU A 731 -40.47 -12.49 -5.45
C LEU A 731 -41.83 -13.15 -5.24
N ALA A 732 -42.03 -13.91 -4.17
CA ALA A 732 -43.31 -14.51 -3.81
C ALA A 732 -44.36 -13.43 -3.45
N LEU A 733 -43.94 -12.38 -2.75
CA LEU A 733 -44.79 -11.24 -2.47
C LEU A 733 -45.12 -10.49 -3.76
N ALA A 734 -44.13 -10.22 -4.61
CA ALA A 734 -44.33 -9.57 -5.90
C ALA A 734 -45.27 -10.37 -6.81
N SER A 735 -45.15 -11.70 -6.87
CA SER A 735 -46.02 -12.55 -7.67
C SER A 735 -47.45 -12.56 -7.12
N ALA A 736 -47.62 -12.64 -5.79
CA ALA A 736 -48.94 -12.55 -5.15
C ALA A 736 -49.63 -11.21 -5.45
N TRP A 737 -48.91 -10.08 -5.33
CA TRP A 737 -49.46 -8.76 -5.65
C TRP A 737 -49.66 -8.53 -7.15
N ALA A 738 -48.85 -9.14 -8.01
CA ALA A 738 -49.07 -9.12 -9.46
C ALA A 738 -50.37 -9.88 -9.82
N MET A 739 -50.66 -10.99 -9.15
CA MET A 739 -51.94 -11.70 -9.30
C MET A 739 -53.11 -10.86 -8.82
N PHE A 740 -52.99 -10.17 -7.68
CA PHE A 740 -54.03 -9.24 -7.21
C PHE A 740 -54.22 -8.05 -8.16
N LEU A 741 -53.14 -7.53 -8.75
CA LEU A 741 -53.20 -6.49 -9.77
C LEU A 741 -53.90 -6.99 -11.03
N ALA A 742 -53.56 -8.18 -11.52
CA ALA A 742 -54.20 -8.79 -12.68
C ALA A 742 -55.69 -9.03 -12.43
N PHE A 743 -56.05 -9.57 -11.26
CA PHE A 743 -57.44 -9.79 -10.87
C PHE A 743 -58.23 -8.49 -10.73
N GLY A 744 -57.69 -7.49 -10.03
CA GLY A 744 -58.33 -6.18 -9.89
C GLY A 744 -58.49 -5.45 -11.23
N SER A 745 -57.50 -5.56 -12.12
CA SER A 745 -57.56 -4.99 -13.47
C SER A 745 -58.59 -5.72 -14.35
N LEU A 746 -58.65 -7.04 -14.26
CA LEU A 746 -59.64 -7.85 -14.98
C LEU A 746 -61.07 -7.58 -14.49
N ALA A 747 -61.26 -7.36 -13.19
CA ALA A 747 -62.55 -6.96 -12.63
C ALA A 747 -63.01 -5.58 -13.13
N CYS A 748 -62.08 -4.67 -13.47
CA CYS A 748 -62.40 -3.36 -14.05
C CYS A 748 -62.61 -3.43 -15.57
N VAL A 749 -61.74 -4.14 -16.30
CA VAL A 749 -61.69 -4.13 -17.78
C VAL A 749 -62.55 -5.24 -18.39
N GLY A 750 -62.67 -6.39 -17.74
CA GLY A 750 -63.41 -7.56 -18.24
C GLY A 750 -64.85 -7.22 -18.64
N PRO A 751 -65.67 -6.65 -17.74
CA PRO A 751 -67.04 -6.24 -18.06
C PRO A 751 -67.10 -5.22 -19.21
N ILE A 752 -66.17 -4.26 -19.27
CA ILE A 752 -66.10 -3.28 -20.37
C ILE A 752 -65.80 -3.99 -21.70
N SER A 753 -64.78 -4.85 -21.74
CA SER A 753 -64.39 -5.56 -22.96
C SER A 753 -65.49 -6.50 -23.47
N TYR A 754 -66.24 -7.14 -22.57
CA TYR A 754 -67.41 -7.95 -22.93
C TYR A 754 -68.56 -7.08 -23.46
N THR A 755 -68.87 -5.93 -22.84
CA THR A 755 -69.91 -5.03 -23.36
C THR A 755 -69.55 -4.44 -24.72
N VAL A 756 -68.29 -4.04 -24.93
CA VAL A 756 -67.81 -3.55 -26.23
C VAL A 756 -67.83 -4.68 -27.27
N GLY A 757 -67.38 -5.89 -26.90
CA GLY A 757 -67.40 -7.06 -27.77
C GLY A 757 -68.81 -7.48 -28.17
N ALA A 758 -69.75 -7.52 -27.22
CA ALA A 758 -71.16 -7.81 -27.45
C ALA A 758 -71.84 -6.70 -28.29
N ALA A 759 -71.50 -5.43 -28.06
CA ALA A 759 -71.97 -4.33 -28.90
C ALA A 759 -71.43 -4.43 -30.34
N TYR A 760 -70.17 -4.87 -30.52
CA TYR A 760 -69.57 -5.09 -31.83
C TYR A 760 -70.17 -6.31 -32.56
N GLN A 761 -70.40 -7.42 -31.85
CA GLN A 761 -71.08 -8.60 -32.39
C GLN A 761 -72.54 -8.30 -32.75
N ASN A 762 -73.26 -7.52 -31.95
CA ASN A 762 -74.62 -7.08 -32.25
C ASN A 762 -74.67 -6.07 -33.41
N ALA A 763 -73.61 -5.28 -33.62
CA ALA A 763 -73.48 -4.42 -34.80
C ALA A 763 -73.21 -5.22 -36.08
N PHE A 764 -72.44 -6.32 -36.01
CA PHE A 764 -72.13 -7.18 -37.16
C PHE A 764 -73.20 -8.24 -37.49
N ASN A 765 -73.93 -8.76 -36.50
CA ASN A 765 -75.00 -9.76 -36.70
C ASN A 765 -76.39 -9.14 -36.97
N SER A 766 -76.44 -7.91 -37.48
CA SER A 766 -77.68 -7.32 -38.00
C SER A 766 -77.97 -7.85 -39.42
N GLY A 767 -78.35 -9.14 -39.45
CA GLY A 767 -78.88 -9.83 -40.62
C GLY A 767 -79.64 -11.08 -40.19
N LEU A 768 -80.98 -10.94 -40.09
CA LEU A 768 -82.06 -11.96 -39.91
C LEU A 768 -82.56 -12.25 -38.47
N PRO A 769 -83.88 -12.56 -38.30
CA PRO A 769 -84.80 -11.69 -37.56
C PRO A 769 -85.52 -12.32 -36.36
N HIS A 770 -86.07 -11.43 -35.52
CA HIS A 770 -87.11 -11.57 -34.48
C HIS A 770 -87.64 -12.98 -34.13
N GLY A 771 -87.18 -13.48 -32.98
CA GLY A 771 -87.87 -14.50 -32.16
C GLY A 771 -87.91 -14.02 -30.70
N SER A 772 -89.08 -14.08 -30.10
CA SER A 772 -89.43 -13.55 -28.78
C SER A 772 -88.56 -14.05 -27.61
N GLN A 773 -87.73 -13.18 -27.03
CA GLN A 773 -87.29 -13.23 -25.63
C GLN A 773 -86.85 -11.83 -25.16
N LEU A 774 -87.81 -10.90 -25.09
CA LEU A 774 -87.56 -9.52 -24.66
C LEU A 774 -87.51 -9.34 -23.12
N SER A 775 -87.54 -10.43 -22.34
CA SER A 775 -87.44 -10.41 -20.88
C SER A 775 -86.03 -10.74 -20.34
N GLY A 776 -85.20 -11.44 -21.12
CA GLY A 776 -83.82 -11.78 -20.73
C GLY A 776 -82.80 -10.68 -21.04
N LEU A 777 -82.96 -9.97 -22.16
CA LEU A 777 -81.97 -9.01 -22.67
C LEU A 777 -81.86 -7.73 -21.82
N GLY A 778 -82.99 -7.20 -21.33
CA GLY A 778 -83.02 -6.04 -20.42
C GLY A 778 -82.51 -6.37 -19.01
N PHE A 779 -82.77 -7.59 -18.54
CA PHE A 779 -82.24 -8.10 -17.27
C PHE A 779 -80.71 -8.28 -17.34
N LEU A 780 -80.21 -8.83 -18.45
CA LEU A 780 -78.77 -8.95 -18.71
C LEU A 780 -78.08 -7.58 -18.79
N ALA A 781 -78.68 -6.58 -19.45
CA ALA A 781 -78.13 -5.23 -19.54
C ALA A 781 -78.10 -4.49 -18.19
N LEU A 782 -79.15 -4.64 -17.36
CA LEU A 782 -79.19 -4.06 -16.01
C LEU A 782 -78.15 -4.72 -15.10
N MET A 783 -78.04 -6.06 -15.16
CA MET A 783 -77.01 -6.80 -14.43
C MET A 783 -75.61 -6.39 -14.89
N ASN A 784 -75.37 -6.22 -16.20
CA ASN A 784 -74.07 -5.79 -16.72
C ASN A 784 -73.65 -4.42 -16.20
N ASN A 785 -74.56 -3.45 -16.14
CA ASN A 785 -74.28 -2.11 -15.58
C ASN A 785 -73.97 -2.18 -14.07
N ILE A 786 -74.65 -3.05 -13.33
CA ILE A 786 -74.36 -3.32 -11.91
C ILE A 786 -72.99 -4.02 -11.76
N PHE A 787 -72.65 -4.97 -12.63
CA PHE A 787 -71.34 -5.65 -12.64
C PHE A 787 -70.20 -4.69 -13.00
N ILE A 788 -70.40 -3.75 -13.93
CA ILE A 788 -69.43 -2.68 -14.22
C ILE A 788 -69.25 -1.80 -12.98
N GLY A 789 -70.33 -1.31 -12.38
CA GLY A 789 -70.27 -0.47 -11.18
C GLY A 789 -69.57 -1.17 -10.00
N LEU A 790 -69.94 -2.40 -9.69
CA LEU A 790 -69.32 -3.22 -8.63
C LEU A 790 -67.86 -3.59 -8.97
N GLY A 791 -67.57 -3.88 -10.24
CA GLY A 791 -66.23 -4.17 -10.74
C GLY A 791 -65.27 -3.01 -10.51
N PHE A 792 -65.70 -1.76 -10.74
CA PHE A 792 -64.90 -0.58 -10.39
C PHE A 792 -64.79 -0.34 -8.89
N VAL A 793 -65.88 -0.49 -8.12
CA VAL A 793 -65.88 -0.25 -6.66
C VAL A 793 -64.97 -1.24 -5.93
N ILE A 794 -64.87 -2.48 -6.39
CA ILE A 794 -64.05 -3.53 -5.76
C ILE A 794 -62.67 -3.64 -6.44
N GLY A 795 -62.63 -3.61 -7.77
CA GLY A 795 -61.41 -3.81 -8.56
C GLY A 795 -60.43 -2.64 -8.48
N TYR A 796 -60.90 -1.38 -8.49
CA TYR A 796 -60.01 -0.22 -8.46
C TYR A 796 -59.23 -0.10 -7.14
N PRO A 797 -59.82 -0.26 -5.94
CA PRO A 797 -59.06 -0.26 -4.69
C PRO A 797 -58.01 -1.38 -4.62
N VAL A 798 -58.36 -2.58 -5.10
CA VAL A 798 -57.44 -3.74 -5.12
C VAL A 798 -56.28 -3.49 -6.08
N ALA A 799 -56.56 -3.01 -7.30
CA ALA A 799 -55.53 -2.68 -8.28
C ALA A 799 -54.64 -1.53 -7.79
N SER A 800 -55.22 -0.44 -7.27
CA SER A 800 -54.49 0.72 -6.74
C SER A 800 -53.57 0.35 -5.56
N ALA A 801 -54.07 -0.45 -4.61
CA ALA A 801 -53.27 -0.95 -3.50
C ALA A 801 -52.12 -1.84 -3.97
N SER A 802 -52.40 -2.73 -4.95
CA SER A 802 -51.39 -3.62 -5.53
C SER A 802 -50.29 -2.84 -6.26
N VAL A 803 -50.64 -1.80 -7.02
CA VAL A 803 -49.66 -0.92 -7.68
C VAL A 803 -48.75 -0.24 -6.66
N LYS A 804 -49.30 0.28 -5.55
CA LYS A 804 -48.47 0.93 -4.51
C LYS A 804 -47.46 -0.04 -3.87
N VAL A 805 -47.86 -1.28 -3.61
CA VAL A 805 -46.97 -2.30 -3.04
C VAL A 805 -45.91 -2.72 -4.06
N LEU A 806 -46.31 -3.00 -5.31
CA LEU A 806 -45.38 -3.34 -6.39
C LEU A 806 -44.39 -2.21 -6.71
N GLN A 807 -44.85 -0.96 -6.67
CA GLN A 807 -43.99 0.22 -6.83
C GLN A 807 -42.97 0.33 -5.69
N GLY A 808 -43.37 0.04 -4.45
CA GLY A 808 -42.46 -0.01 -3.29
C GLY A 808 -41.42 -1.15 -3.38
N LEU A 809 -41.81 -2.31 -3.91
CA LEU A 809 -40.89 -3.42 -4.18
C LEU A 809 -39.91 -3.07 -5.31
N TRP A 810 -40.37 -2.37 -6.35
CA TRP A 810 -39.57 -1.99 -7.51
C TRP A 810 -38.56 -0.87 -7.20
N THR A 811 -38.90 0.05 -6.31
CA THR A 811 -38.02 1.13 -5.82
C THR A 811 -37.01 0.68 -4.76
N ASN A 812 -37.02 -0.61 -4.37
CA ASN A 812 -36.24 -1.19 -3.25
C ASN A 812 -36.55 -0.56 -1.87
N ASP A 813 -37.70 0.07 -1.70
CA ASP A 813 -38.09 0.71 -0.43
C ASP A 813 -38.54 -0.29 0.65
N LEU A 814 -38.86 -1.53 0.26
CA LEU A 814 -39.30 -2.59 1.14
C LEU A 814 -38.44 -3.85 0.92
N VAL A 815 -37.77 -4.31 1.97
CA VAL A 815 -36.84 -5.45 1.94
C VAL A 815 -37.33 -6.53 2.89
N ALA A 816 -37.30 -7.81 2.46
CA ALA A 816 -37.57 -8.95 3.34
C ALA A 816 -36.26 -9.37 4.02
N LEU A 817 -36.19 -9.25 5.34
CA LEU A 817 -35.06 -9.74 6.12
C LEU A 817 -35.42 -11.08 6.77
N LYS A 818 -34.48 -12.01 6.73
CA LYS A 818 -34.55 -13.33 7.37
C LYS A 818 -33.30 -13.59 8.21
N GLY A 819 -33.46 -14.15 9.40
CA GLY A 819 -32.35 -14.50 10.29
C GLY A 819 -32.78 -15.26 11.53
N ALA A 820 -31.82 -15.72 12.33
CA ALA A 820 -32.12 -16.49 13.54
C ALA A 820 -32.64 -15.60 14.69
N CYS A 821 -33.60 -16.09 15.46
CA CYS A 821 -34.05 -15.45 16.69
C CYS A 821 -32.91 -15.45 17.72
N PRO A 822 -32.49 -14.29 18.27
CA PRO A 822 -31.39 -14.25 19.23
C PRO A 822 -31.70 -14.93 20.58
N ASN A 823 -32.95 -15.34 20.81
CA ASN A 823 -33.38 -16.05 22.02
C ASN A 823 -33.49 -17.57 21.82
N CYS A 824 -34.26 -18.04 20.82
CA CYS A 824 -34.51 -19.48 20.61
C CYS A 824 -33.81 -20.07 19.39
N GLY A 825 -33.10 -19.27 18.60
CA GLY A 825 -32.40 -19.74 17.38
C GLY A 825 -33.30 -19.95 16.17
N GLU A 826 -34.63 -19.97 16.34
CA GLU A 826 -35.58 -20.21 15.24
C GLU A 826 -35.52 -19.12 14.16
N GLU A 827 -35.71 -19.52 12.90
CA GLU A 827 -35.68 -18.59 11.78
C GLU A 827 -36.88 -17.63 11.78
N VAL A 828 -36.61 -16.33 11.82
CA VAL A 828 -37.63 -15.28 11.80
C VAL A 828 -37.46 -14.39 10.58
N PHE A 829 -38.58 -13.88 10.08
CA PHE A 829 -38.62 -13.01 8.92
C PHE A 829 -39.48 -11.78 9.19
N ALA A 830 -39.10 -10.65 8.58
CA ALA A 830 -39.89 -9.42 8.61
C ALA A 830 -39.64 -8.57 7.36
N PHE A 831 -40.69 -7.87 6.91
CA PHE A 831 -40.58 -6.86 5.86
C PHE A 831 -40.26 -5.51 6.49
N VAL A 832 -39.09 -4.96 6.15
CA VAL A 832 -38.57 -3.73 6.74
C VAL A 832 -38.43 -2.67 5.65
N ARG A 833 -38.83 -1.42 5.97
CA ARG A 833 -38.67 -0.29 5.05
C ARG A 833 -37.24 0.24 5.07
N ARG A 834 -36.74 0.63 3.90
CA ARG A 834 -35.37 1.15 3.69
C ARG A 834 -35.17 2.53 4.31
N ASP A 835 -36.13 3.43 4.08
CA ASP A 835 -35.99 4.85 4.40
C ASP A 835 -36.55 5.18 5.79
N LYS A 836 -35.81 4.87 6.85
CA LYS A 836 -35.91 5.57 8.14
C LYS A 836 -34.55 5.64 8.83
N ASN A 837 -34.13 6.87 9.14
CA ASN A 837 -33.16 7.16 10.20
C ASN A 837 -33.46 6.33 11.45
N ASP A 838 -32.42 6.03 12.23
CA ASP A 838 -32.32 5.13 13.40
C ASP A 838 -33.43 5.19 14.50
N ASP A 839 -34.46 6.04 14.36
CA ASP A 839 -35.43 6.44 15.37
C ASP A 839 -36.69 5.56 15.47
N LEU A 840 -37.03 4.73 14.46
CA LEU A 840 -38.22 3.86 14.51
C LEU A 840 -37.97 2.47 13.91
N PRO A 841 -37.41 1.52 14.68
CA PRO A 841 -37.07 0.19 14.21
C PRO A 841 -38.32 -0.71 14.08
N HIS A 842 -38.30 -1.65 13.13
CA HIS A 842 -39.42 -2.58 12.93
C HIS A 842 -39.42 -3.65 14.03
N ARG A 843 -40.56 -3.87 14.67
CA ARG A 843 -40.67 -4.81 15.79
C ARG A 843 -41.70 -5.89 15.49
N ALA A 844 -41.31 -7.14 15.69
CA ALA A 844 -42.16 -8.31 15.53
C ALA A 844 -41.82 -9.32 16.64
N ASN A 845 -42.79 -10.15 17.03
CA ASN A 845 -42.53 -11.22 17.98
C ASN A 845 -41.97 -12.44 17.23
N CYS A 846 -41.06 -13.16 17.87
CA CYS A 846 -40.68 -14.49 17.39
C CYS A 846 -41.92 -15.39 17.39
N HIS A 847 -42.17 -16.11 16.29
CA HIS A 847 -43.34 -16.98 16.18
C HIS A 847 -43.26 -18.25 17.06
N VAL A 848 -42.07 -18.59 17.57
CA VAL A 848 -41.86 -19.73 18.48
C VAL A 848 -41.76 -19.29 19.94
N CYS A 849 -40.83 -18.40 20.27
CA CYS A 849 -40.60 -18.02 21.67
C CYS A 849 -41.31 -16.73 22.12
N GLU A 850 -42.11 -16.13 21.23
CA GLU A 850 -42.90 -14.89 21.45
C GLU A 850 -42.11 -13.67 21.92
N CYS A 851 -40.78 -13.77 21.99
CA CYS A 851 -39.92 -12.67 22.41
C CYS A 851 -39.99 -11.52 21.40
N LEU A 852 -40.01 -10.29 21.92
CA LEU A 852 -40.04 -9.09 21.08
C LEU A 852 -38.68 -8.88 20.40
N LEU A 853 -38.69 -8.90 19.08
CA LEU A 853 -37.52 -8.71 18.23
C LEU A 853 -37.56 -7.35 17.56
N GLU A 854 -36.39 -6.77 17.37
CA GLU A 854 -36.20 -5.50 16.69
C GLU A 854 -35.29 -5.68 15.45
N PHE A 855 -35.86 -5.51 14.26
CA PHE A 855 -35.19 -5.63 12.98
C PHE A 855 -34.65 -4.27 12.53
N ARG A 856 -33.37 -4.21 12.18
CA ARG A 856 -32.71 -3.03 11.61
C ARG A 856 -32.00 -3.38 10.31
N THR A 857 -32.15 -2.55 9.29
CA THR A 857 -31.47 -2.63 8.00
C THR A 857 -30.20 -1.77 8.01
N LYS A 858 -29.19 -2.17 7.23
CA LYS A 858 -28.02 -1.38 6.88
C LYS A 858 -27.83 -1.46 5.37
N VAL A 859 -27.71 -0.29 4.74
CA VAL A 859 -27.58 -0.15 3.28
C VAL A 859 -26.11 0.10 2.95
N GLU A 860 -25.54 -0.66 2.02
CA GLU A 860 -24.21 -0.42 1.48
C GLU A 860 -24.31 0.01 0.00
N PRO A 861 -23.53 1.02 -0.45
CA PRO A 861 -23.53 1.44 -1.84
C PRO A 861 -22.96 0.34 -2.75
N SER A 862 -23.71 -0.02 -3.79
CA SER A 862 -23.29 -1.01 -4.79
C SER A 862 -22.37 -0.38 -5.84
N VAL A 863 -21.34 -1.12 -6.26
CA VAL A 863 -20.39 -0.75 -7.34
C VAL A 863 -20.84 -1.31 -8.72
N SER A 864 -22.03 -1.90 -8.83
CA SER A 864 -22.52 -2.44 -10.12
C SER A 864 -23.30 -1.41 -10.95
N THR A 865 -23.10 -1.46 -12.28
CA THR A 865 -23.73 -0.61 -13.31
C THR A 865 -25.25 -0.77 -13.46
N LEU A 866 -25.89 -1.62 -12.65
CA LEU A 866 -27.33 -1.88 -12.66
C LEU A 866 -28.11 -1.22 -11.50
N GLY A 867 -27.46 -0.37 -10.69
CA GLY A 867 -28.14 0.56 -9.79
C GLY A 867 -28.87 -0.03 -8.57
N ARG A 868 -28.82 -1.34 -8.32
CA ARG A 868 -29.42 -1.96 -7.12
C ARG A 868 -28.42 -1.99 -5.95
N GLN A 869 -28.74 -1.29 -4.86
CA GLN A 869 -27.96 -1.28 -3.61
C GLN A 869 -28.23 -2.57 -2.81
N TRP A 870 -27.21 -3.15 -2.19
CA TRP A 870 -27.32 -4.38 -1.39
C TRP A 870 -27.66 -4.04 0.07
N VAL A 871 -28.60 -4.79 0.67
CA VAL A 871 -29.11 -4.55 2.02
C VAL A 871 -28.93 -5.80 2.87
N TYR A 872 -28.41 -5.62 4.09
CA TYR A 872 -28.39 -6.65 5.13
C TYR A 872 -28.89 -6.06 6.44
N GLY A 873 -29.17 -6.88 7.44
CA GLY A 873 -29.77 -6.43 8.68
C GLY A 873 -29.26 -7.14 9.93
N ARG A 874 -29.80 -6.69 11.07
CA ARG A 874 -29.60 -7.31 12.39
C ARG A 874 -30.92 -7.39 13.13
N ILE A 875 -31.10 -8.48 13.87
CA ILE A 875 -32.25 -8.75 14.72
C ILE A 875 -31.78 -8.66 16.16
N TYR A 876 -32.31 -7.70 16.93
CA TYR A 876 -31.99 -7.53 18.34
C TYR A 876 -33.11 -8.09 19.22
N LEU A 877 -32.74 -8.79 20.30
CA LEU A 877 -33.66 -9.14 21.36
C LEU A 877 -33.94 -7.90 22.22
N VAL A 878 -35.20 -7.52 22.33
CA VAL A 878 -35.61 -6.39 23.17
C VAL A 878 -35.82 -6.88 24.60
N SER A 879 -34.94 -6.48 25.52
CA SER A 879 -35.14 -6.78 26.94
C SER A 879 -36.40 -6.09 27.47
N LEU A 880 -37.32 -6.87 28.04
CA LEU A 880 -38.56 -6.37 28.65
C LEU A 880 -38.35 -5.58 29.95
N LYS A 881 -37.10 -5.33 30.38
CA LYS A 881 -36.79 -4.61 31.64
C LYS A 881 -37.35 -3.18 31.74
N GLY A 882 -37.92 -2.62 30.67
CA GLY A 882 -38.58 -1.31 30.69
C GLY A 882 -40.09 -1.31 30.95
N ARG A 883 -40.79 -2.46 31.02
CA ARG A 883 -42.26 -2.48 31.17
C ARG A 883 -42.78 -2.37 32.61
N ARG A 884 -41.91 -2.50 33.63
CA ARG A 884 -42.30 -2.30 35.05
C ARG A 884 -42.15 -0.86 35.56
N GLN A 885 -41.73 0.10 34.73
CA GLN A 885 -41.55 1.50 35.13
C GLN A 885 -42.43 2.51 34.35
N ARG A 886 -43.35 2.05 33.50
CA ARG A 886 -44.28 2.94 32.76
C ARG A 886 -45.74 2.49 32.70
N GLN A 887 -46.18 1.59 33.56
CA GLN A 887 -47.59 1.28 33.86
C GLN A 887 -47.63 0.79 35.33
N LEU A 888 -48.46 1.19 36.29
CA LEU A 888 -49.80 1.82 36.30
C LEU A 888 -50.65 1.54 35.07
#